data_AF-A0A1H8KKP6-F1
#
_entry.id   AF-A0A1H8KKP6-F1
#
_cell.length_a   1.000
_cell.length_b   1.000
_cell.length_c   1.000
_cell.angle_alpha   90.00
_cell.angle_beta   90.00
_cell.angle_gamma   90.00
#
_symmetry.space_group_name_H-M   'P 1'
#
loop_
_entity.id
_entity.type
_entity.pdbx_description
1 polymer ?
#
loop_
_entity_poly.entity_id
_entity_poly.type
_entity_poly.pdbx_seq_one_letter_code
_entity_poly.pdbx_strand_id
1 'polypeptide(L)'
;MTGFNRRDFLRAAGLGSAALALPLAVPAGRANASTTGPKDLKATVAPSGAWRVIAGDLDWTFSGTVGSAATGIATRAGSDALGSYSETTFTFQGGARQGGIRVYNTASSVVFTDTYVTAGANGSPFPTFTGYPKLAHQLSHSDCFGRFQFNTFAGASDSPWVFFDDKGGTFVLSAANHFQEAQTSQAADGSIAAGVISSIATLPAGYTRQTILSTKAGVGAAHRAWGAALTRLAGKPLPANDAGVVLSTLGYWTDNGADYYYTFEQDKGYAGTLLAVRDEWAAQRIPMGYLQLDSWWYPKGPNGDWNDLPDGTSLYEADKELFPNGLASFQKQLGMPLVTHARWMDKSSPYRGEYAMSNNVVIDPAFWQNVMDYLRDAGVVVYEQDWLCNNAKPAENLTDADAFFDGMAHHAADDGLDLQYCMALPRDYLQTTRYPNLTTIRVSDDRFDRPKWDMFLYDSQLAGSLGVWPWVDVFMSGETGNLLLANLSAGPVGVGDKLGKVNAGNLFKVVRPDGIIVKPDVPIVPTDATYVGEAAGRMPAMVASTHAAHVGLTYRYVFAYARQFAAPQQIYQAESAKLSGAVVGRDNSGYTGSGFADYQHADGDYVEWTVQAPAAGTYTLQFRYANASFTDRPLAVSVNGAAATDLSFPSTGWWTTWSVVGTTATLAAGANTVRATATGASGGNIDWLGVTQGSVPTGMSQDASFTLAEVGETGPAYVYDHFAGRGALVGKGGGVSATVGSGTYWIVAPVGPSGIAFLGDADKFVPHGDKRVEHLSDDGMVHATIAFAAGEGPVTLHGYAPRKPAVTATTGSAGAVAYDSSAKLFTFRVTAGEGDRAAVTLTP
;
A
#
# COMPACT_ATOMS: atom_id res chain seq x y z
N MET A 1 -21.87 33.22 -0.70
CA MET A 1 -20.40 33.38 -0.67
C MET A 1 -19.82 31.98 -0.60
N THR A 2 -19.50 31.43 -1.76
CA THR A 2 -19.15 30.03 -1.99
C THR A 2 -17.72 30.02 -2.53
N GLY A 3 -16.78 29.42 -1.80
CA GLY A 3 -15.40 29.35 -2.26
C GLY A 3 -14.33 29.16 -1.19
N PHE A 4 -14.65 28.47 -0.08
CA PHE A 4 -13.62 27.86 0.75
C PHE A 4 -13.80 26.35 0.65
N ASN A 5 -12.92 25.72 -0.13
CA ASN A 5 -12.82 24.27 -0.24
C ASN A 5 -11.93 23.77 0.93
N ARG A 6 -12.20 22.56 1.45
CA ARG A 6 -11.40 21.85 2.47
C ARG A 6 -9.88 21.88 2.22
N ARG A 7 -9.44 21.93 0.96
CA ARG A 7 -8.04 22.07 0.53
C ARG A 7 -7.42 23.43 0.87
N ASP A 8 -8.20 24.52 0.87
CA ASP A 8 -7.73 25.85 1.28
C ASP A 8 -7.47 25.92 2.78
N PHE A 9 -8.25 25.16 3.57
CA PHE A 9 -8.05 25.04 5.02
C PHE A 9 -6.78 24.27 5.38
N LEU A 10 -6.48 23.16 4.70
CA LEU A 10 -5.22 22.42 4.90
C LEU A 10 -3.99 23.24 4.49
N ARG A 11 -4.11 24.11 3.48
CA ARG A 11 -3.05 25.08 3.12
C ARG A 11 -2.90 26.19 4.17
N ALA A 12 -4.00 26.68 4.73
CA ALA A 12 -3.98 27.73 5.75
C ALA A 12 -3.47 27.25 7.12
N ALA A 13 -3.76 26.00 7.51
CA ALA A 13 -3.25 25.42 8.76
C ALA A 13 -1.73 25.14 8.73
N GLY A 14 -1.11 25.14 7.54
CA GLY A 14 0.34 25.03 7.33
C GLY A 14 1.09 26.36 7.22
N LEU A 15 0.39 27.50 7.19
CA LEU A 15 0.99 28.83 7.11
C LEU A 15 0.72 29.61 8.41
N GLY A 16 1.80 29.94 9.12
CA GLY A 16 1.75 30.61 10.42
C GLY A 16 0.87 31.86 10.42
N SER A 17 -0.11 31.89 11.32
CA SER A 17 -0.95 33.06 11.56
C SER A 17 -0.12 34.17 12.21
N ALA A 18 0.24 35.19 11.43
CA ALA A 18 0.54 36.52 11.94
C ALA A 18 -0.71 37.38 11.78
N ALA A 19 -1.49 37.54 12.85
CA ALA A 19 -2.55 38.54 12.91
C ALA A 19 -2.63 39.18 14.31
N LEU A 20 -2.68 40.51 14.27
CA LEU A 20 -2.59 41.52 15.32
C LEU A 20 -3.16 41.16 16.71
N ALA A 21 -2.35 41.42 17.75
CA ALA A 21 -2.78 41.46 19.14
C ALA A 21 -3.20 42.88 19.56
N LEU A 22 -4.39 43.00 20.17
CA LEU A 22 -4.79 44.10 21.05
C LEU A 22 -5.01 43.51 22.45
N PRO A 23 -4.60 44.20 23.55
CA PRO A 23 -4.49 43.58 24.85
C PRO A 23 -5.77 43.71 25.66
N LEU A 24 -6.31 42.60 26.13
CA LEU A 24 -7.22 42.57 27.28
C LEU A 24 -6.68 41.55 28.29
N ALA A 25 -6.20 42.08 29.42
CA ALA A 25 -5.64 41.33 30.52
C ALA A 25 -6.75 40.91 31.50
N VAL A 26 -6.83 39.61 31.81
CA VAL A 26 -7.37 39.06 33.06
C VAL A 26 -6.60 37.77 33.39
N PRO A 27 -6.12 37.56 34.63
CA PRO A 27 -5.27 36.42 34.97
C PRO A 27 -6.11 35.20 35.39
N ALA A 28 -5.91 34.07 34.72
CA ALA A 28 -6.34 32.75 35.19
C ALA A 28 -5.14 31.81 35.14
N GLY A 29 -4.73 31.30 36.30
CA GLY A 29 -3.56 30.43 36.46
C GLY A 29 -3.70 29.15 35.65
N ARG A 30 -2.81 28.98 34.67
CA ARG A 30 -2.63 27.72 33.94
C ARG A 30 -1.73 26.80 34.74
N ALA A 31 -2.18 25.56 34.95
CA ALA A 31 -1.30 24.44 35.21
C ALA A 31 -0.33 24.31 34.03
N ASN A 32 0.96 24.41 34.30
CA ASN A 32 2.02 24.21 33.32
C ASN A 32 2.01 22.74 32.85
N ALA A 33 1.31 22.48 31.74
CA ALA A 33 1.78 21.47 30.82
C ALA A 33 3.11 21.96 30.27
N SER A 34 4.17 21.18 30.48
CA SER A 34 5.51 21.43 29.96
C SER A 34 5.47 21.62 28.44
N THR A 35 5.38 22.87 27.99
CA THR A 35 5.75 23.26 26.63
C THR A 35 7.27 23.31 26.57
N THR A 36 7.92 22.15 26.45
CA THR A 36 9.26 22.13 25.87
C THR A 36 9.10 22.55 24.42
N GLY A 37 9.64 23.72 24.05
CA GLY A 37 9.82 24.07 22.64
C GLY A 37 10.65 22.99 21.92
N PRO A 38 10.62 22.93 20.57
CA PRO A 38 11.39 21.93 19.83
C PRO A 38 12.87 22.02 20.22
N LYS A 39 13.48 20.90 20.60
CA LYS A 39 14.93 20.82 20.75
C LYS A 39 15.53 20.57 19.36
N ASP A 40 15.99 21.67 18.76
CA ASP A 40 16.48 21.78 17.39
C ASP A 40 17.44 20.67 16.93
N LEU A 41 17.36 20.32 15.64
CA LEU A 41 18.48 19.75 14.91
C LEU A 41 19.61 20.78 14.82
N LYS A 42 20.85 20.36 15.01
CA LYS A 42 22.04 21.25 14.89
C LYS A 42 23.18 20.52 14.21
N ALA A 43 23.86 21.20 13.29
CA ALA A 43 25.05 20.68 12.62
C ALA A 43 26.29 21.53 12.87
N THR A 44 27.44 20.89 12.97
CA THR A 44 28.75 21.56 13.11
C THR A 44 29.81 20.83 12.29
N VAL A 45 30.76 21.57 11.72
CA VAL A 45 31.96 21.04 11.05
C VAL A 45 33.18 21.71 11.66
N ALA A 46 34.14 20.92 12.13
CA ALA A 46 35.39 21.40 12.72
C ALA A 46 36.50 21.52 11.65
N PRO A 47 37.53 22.37 11.85
CA PRO A 47 38.67 22.46 10.93
C PRO A 47 39.41 21.14 10.71
N SER A 48 39.35 20.22 11.68
CA SER A 48 39.89 18.86 11.54
C SER A 48 39.14 18.00 10.50
N GLY A 49 37.98 18.46 10.01
CA GLY A 49 37.10 17.70 9.14
C GLY A 49 36.03 16.88 9.85
N ALA A 50 36.07 16.81 11.18
CA ALA A 50 35.04 16.15 11.97
C ALA A 50 33.71 16.93 11.87
N TRP A 51 32.61 16.22 11.61
CA TRP A 51 31.28 16.81 11.58
C TRP A 51 30.34 16.10 12.54
N ARG A 52 29.32 16.82 13.00
CA ARG A 52 28.31 16.32 13.94
C ARG A 52 26.94 16.87 13.60
N VAL A 53 25.91 16.06 13.77
CA VAL A 53 24.50 16.43 13.78
C VAL A 53 23.88 15.96 15.09
N ILE A 54 23.17 16.83 15.80
CA ILE A 54 22.47 16.52 17.05
C ILE A 54 20.97 16.62 16.79
N ALA A 55 20.21 15.56 17.10
CA ALA A 55 18.75 15.57 17.11
C ALA A 55 18.28 15.62 18.57
N GLY A 56 18.05 16.86 19.06
CA GLY A 56 17.84 17.11 20.49
C GLY A 56 16.55 16.48 21.06
N ASP A 57 15.50 16.35 20.24
CA ASP A 57 14.23 15.76 20.65
C ASP A 57 14.33 14.26 20.99
N LEU A 58 15.30 13.56 20.41
CA LEU A 58 15.56 12.13 20.64
C LEU A 58 16.86 11.86 21.42
N ASP A 59 17.58 12.92 21.79
CA ASP A 59 18.92 12.83 22.41
C ASP A 59 19.91 12.02 21.56
N TRP A 60 19.84 12.17 20.24
CA TRP A 60 20.69 11.44 19.29
C TRP A 60 21.80 12.31 18.73
N THR A 61 22.94 11.66 18.48
CA THR A 61 24.09 12.26 17.80
C THR A 61 24.48 11.40 16.60
N PHE A 62 24.67 12.06 15.47
CA PHE A 62 25.30 11.53 14.28
C PHE A 62 26.64 12.24 14.08
N SER A 63 27.66 11.53 13.63
CA SER A 63 28.98 12.08 13.40
C SER A 63 29.76 11.31 12.34
N GLY A 64 30.76 11.99 11.79
CA GLY A 64 31.70 11.43 10.84
C GLY A 64 32.86 12.37 10.60
N THR A 65 33.63 12.08 9.57
CA THR A 65 34.73 12.93 9.10
C THR A 65 34.64 13.11 7.59
N VAL A 66 35.11 14.25 7.09
CA VAL A 66 35.34 14.45 5.64
C VAL A 66 36.63 13.76 5.16
N GLY A 67 37.32 13.04 6.05
CA GLY A 67 38.53 12.26 5.78
C GLY A 67 39.85 13.04 5.90
N SER A 68 39.77 14.37 6.06
CA SER A 68 40.92 15.29 6.10
C SER A 68 40.53 16.64 6.69
N ALA A 69 41.50 17.56 6.86
CA ALA A 69 41.20 18.92 7.29
C ALA A 69 40.30 19.66 6.28
N ALA A 70 39.20 20.24 6.78
CA ALA A 70 38.27 21.04 5.99
C ALA A 70 38.66 22.52 6.04
N THR A 71 38.52 23.22 4.92
CA THR A 71 38.77 24.67 4.82
C THR A 71 37.51 25.41 4.37
N GLY A 72 37.52 26.74 4.42
CA GLY A 72 36.38 27.54 3.96
C GLY A 72 35.07 27.25 4.72
N ILE A 73 35.16 26.82 5.98
CA ILE A 73 34.00 26.48 6.80
C ILE A 73 33.21 27.75 7.10
N ALA A 74 31.96 27.79 6.68
CA ALA A 74 31.06 28.91 6.94
C ALA A 74 29.65 28.40 7.22
N THR A 75 28.99 28.98 8.21
CA THR A 75 27.58 28.69 8.54
C THR A 75 26.72 29.89 8.20
N ARG A 76 25.63 29.66 7.46
CA ARG A 76 24.67 30.68 7.05
C ARG A 76 23.23 30.20 7.24
N ALA A 77 22.33 31.13 7.51
CA ALA A 77 20.90 30.86 7.44
C ALA A 77 20.39 31.10 6.01
N GLY A 78 19.33 30.38 5.64
CA GLY A 78 18.64 30.53 4.36
C GLY A 78 17.24 29.95 4.40
N SER A 79 16.58 29.91 3.24
CA SER A 79 15.30 29.21 3.06
C SER A 79 15.21 28.72 1.62
N ASP A 80 14.54 27.59 1.43
CA ASP A 80 14.15 27.06 0.13
C ASP A 80 12.75 26.41 0.22
N ALA A 81 12.40 25.55 -0.74
CA ALA A 81 11.12 24.85 -0.80
C ALA A 81 10.87 23.91 0.40
N LEU A 82 11.92 23.42 1.07
CA LEU A 82 11.79 22.61 2.29
C LEU A 82 11.59 23.49 3.54
N GLY A 83 11.91 24.77 3.45
CA GLY A 83 11.69 25.79 4.47
C GLY A 83 12.99 26.45 4.94
N SER A 84 12.92 27.15 6.07
CA SER A 84 14.08 27.81 6.68
C SER A 84 15.13 26.79 7.12
N TYR A 85 16.40 27.09 6.87
CA TYR A 85 17.52 26.23 7.20
C TYR A 85 18.72 26.98 7.78
N SER A 86 19.59 26.22 8.45
CA SER A 86 20.98 26.58 8.73
C SER A 86 21.91 25.65 7.96
N GLU A 87 22.82 26.19 7.16
CA GLU A 87 23.74 25.44 6.32
C GLU A 87 25.19 25.72 6.69
N THR A 88 25.96 24.68 6.96
CA THR A 88 27.42 24.77 7.09
C THR A 88 28.08 24.23 5.83
N THR A 89 28.71 25.10 5.06
CA THR A 89 29.49 24.75 3.85
C THR A 89 30.97 24.63 4.18
N PHE A 90 31.70 23.82 3.43
CA PHE A 90 33.15 23.65 3.57
C PHE A 90 33.78 23.13 2.27
N THR A 91 35.09 23.21 2.18
CA THR A 91 35.90 22.68 1.08
C THR A 91 36.73 21.51 1.55
N PHE A 92 36.66 20.39 0.83
CA PHE A 92 37.49 19.21 1.09
C PHE A 92 38.96 19.51 0.78
N GLN A 93 39.88 18.76 1.40
CA GLN A 93 41.32 18.93 1.15
C GLN A 93 41.62 18.83 -0.36
N GLY A 94 42.44 19.77 -0.85
CA GLY A 94 42.81 19.86 -2.27
C GLY A 94 41.87 20.67 -3.15
N GLY A 95 40.72 21.14 -2.64
CA GLY A 95 39.83 22.07 -3.36
C GLY A 95 38.98 21.45 -4.47
N ALA A 96 39.16 20.16 -4.77
CA ALA A 96 38.46 19.43 -5.82
C ALA A 96 36.97 19.18 -5.51
N ARG A 97 36.55 19.29 -4.25
CA ARG A 97 35.17 19.07 -3.80
C ARG A 97 34.71 20.13 -2.80
N GLN A 98 33.42 20.44 -2.84
CA GLN A 98 32.72 21.25 -1.85
C GLN A 98 31.64 20.45 -1.14
N GLY A 99 31.51 20.63 0.17
CA GLY A 99 30.53 19.94 1.00
C GLY A 99 29.59 20.91 1.70
N GLY A 100 28.42 20.41 2.07
CA GLY A 100 27.41 21.14 2.83
C GLY A 100 26.65 20.24 3.79
N ILE A 101 26.30 20.77 4.97
CA ILE A 101 25.35 20.15 5.90
C ILE A 101 24.27 21.18 6.21
N ARG A 102 23.08 20.95 5.68
CA ARG A 102 21.92 21.84 5.80
C ARG A 102 20.88 21.23 6.73
N VAL A 103 20.42 21.99 7.71
CA VAL A 103 19.53 21.53 8.78
C VAL A 103 18.20 22.24 8.72
N TYR A 104 17.10 21.48 8.77
CA TYR A 104 15.73 21.95 8.73
C TYR A 104 14.95 21.46 9.96
N ASN A 105 14.77 22.32 10.96
CA ASN A 105 14.06 21.94 12.19
C ASN A 105 12.59 21.60 11.93
N THR A 106 11.89 22.42 11.16
CA THR A 106 10.46 22.23 10.86
C THR A 106 10.20 20.95 10.05
N ALA A 107 11.11 20.59 9.13
CA ALA A 107 11.01 19.35 8.37
C ALA A 107 11.53 18.12 9.15
N SER A 108 12.24 18.34 10.25
CA SER A 108 12.96 17.29 10.99
C SER A 108 13.96 16.53 10.11
N SER A 109 14.68 17.26 9.25
CA SER A 109 15.57 16.70 8.24
C SER A 109 16.92 17.44 8.15
N VAL A 110 17.93 16.71 7.71
CA VAL A 110 19.27 17.21 7.37
C VAL A 110 19.65 16.75 5.97
N VAL A 111 20.10 17.67 5.14
CA VAL A 111 20.59 17.39 3.78
C VAL A 111 22.10 17.59 3.75
N PHE A 112 22.81 16.53 3.42
CA PHE A 112 24.24 16.55 3.14
C PHE A 112 24.44 16.76 1.64
N THR A 113 25.34 17.64 1.24
CA THR A 113 25.66 17.92 -0.16
C THR A 113 27.14 17.65 -0.42
N ASP A 114 27.43 17.03 -1.57
CA ASP A 114 28.77 16.70 -2.06
C ASP A 114 28.88 17.10 -3.53
N THR A 115 29.67 18.14 -3.82
CA THR A 115 29.85 18.68 -5.18
C THR A 115 31.29 18.51 -5.64
N TYR A 116 31.47 17.86 -6.78
CA TYR A 116 32.76 17.73 -7.46
C TYR A 116 33.03 19.00 -8.27
N VAL A 117 33.94 19.85 -7.81
CA VAL A 117 34.34 21.08 -8.53
C VAL A 117 35.24 20.74 -9.71
N THR A 118 36.07 19.72 -9.56
CA THR A 118 36.86 19.11 -10.63
C THR A 118 36.52 17.63 -10.72
N ALA A 119 36.62 17.05 -11.91
CA ALA A 119 36.43 15.61 -12.07
C ALA A 119 37.39 14.83 -11.16
N GLY A 120 36.94 13.69 -10.61
CA GLY A 120 37.72 12.92 -9.66
C GLY A 120 37.18 11.52 -9.41
N ALA A 121 37.97 10.70 -8.72
CA ALA A 121 37.62 9.31 -8.45
C ALA A 121 36.37 9.18 -7.55
N ASN A 122 35.56 8.16 -7.83
CA ASN A 122 34.45 7.73 -6.99
C ASN A 122 34.95 6.84 -5.83
N GLY A 123 35.76 7.41 -4.93
CA GLY A 123 36.42 6.64 -3.86
C GLY A 123 36.29 7.21 -2.44
N SER A 124 35.53 8.29 -2.26
CA SER A 124 35.47 9.00 -0.96
C SER A 124 34.06 9.52 -0.67
N PRO A 125 33.11 8.62 -0.36
CA PRO A 125 31.71 8.96 -0.16
C PRO A 125 31.49 9.95 0.99
N PHE A 126 30.54 10.87 0.80
CA PHE A 126 30.11 11.83 1.82
C PHE A 126 28.58 11.98 1.81
N PRO A 127 27.90 11.82 2.95
CA PRO A 127 28.43 11.57 4.29
C PRO A 127 28.91 10.12 4.49
N THR A 128 29.93 9.98 5.35
CA THR A 128 30.29 8.69 5.98
C THR A 128 30.08 8.82 7.49
N PHE A 129 29.08 8.12 8.01
CA PHE A 129 28.70 8.09 9.42
C PHE A 129 29.58 7.09 10.18
N THR A 130 30.46 7.60 11.04
CA THR A 130 31.27 6.78 11.95
C THR A 130 30.67 6.72 13.36
N GLY A 131 29.72 7.60 13.67
CA GLY A 131 28.92 7.56 14.90
C GLY A 131 27.46 7.88 14.59
N TYR A 132 26.55 7.08 15.12
CA TYR A 132 25.10 7.24 15.01
C TYR A 132 24.42 6.37 16.08
N PRO A 133 23.17 6.66 16.49
CA PRO A 133 22.46 5.85 17.48
C PRO A 133 22.30 4.41 16.99
N LYS A 134 22.75 3.44 17.80
CA LYS A 134 22.60 2.01 17.51
C LYS A 134 21.25 1.54 18.03
N LEU A 135 20.27 1.52 17.13
CA LEU A 135 18.89 1.14 17.45
C LEU A 135 18.70 -0.37 17.23
N ALA A 136 17.70 -0.94 17.91
CA ALA A 136 17.46 -2.38 17.94
C ALA A 136 16.93 -2.94 16.61
N HIS A 137 16.20 -2.11 15.86
CA HIS A 137 15.46 -2.54 14.68
C HIS A 137 15.87 -1.76 13.44
N GLN A 138 15.79 -2.44 12.30
CA GLN A 138 16.04 -1.88 10.98
C GLN A 138 14.92 -2.26 10.02
N LEU A 139 14.65 -1.40 9.06
CA LEU A 139 13.77 -1.66 7.92
C LEU A 139 14.46 -1.16 6.65
N SER A 140 14.37 -1.96 5.60
CA SER A 140 14.79 -1.60 4.25
C SER A 140 13.85 -2.22 3.22
N HIS A 141 14.07 -1.91 1.95
CA HIS A 141 13.31 -2.43 0.83
C HIS A 141 14.27 -3.01 -0.21
N SER A 142 13.89 -4.10 -0.87
CA SER A 142 14.68 -4.74 -1.93
C SER A 142 13.79 -5.29 -3.03
N ASP A 143 14.41 -5.79 -4.11
CA ASP A 143 13.73 -6.55 -5.16
C ASP A 143 12.55 -5.80 -5.83
N CYS A 144 11.77 -6.54 -6.62
CA CYS A 144 10.60 -6.01 -7.30
C CYS A 144 9.54 -5.52 -6.30
N PHE A 145 8.79 -4.50 -6.73
CA PHE A 145 7.73 -3.86 -5.95
C PHE A 145 8.20 -3.18 -4.67
N GLY A 146 9.52 -3.03 -4.45
CA GLY A 146 10.07 -2.39 -3.26
C GLY A 146 9.82 -3.19 -1.98
N ARG A 147 9.95 -4.51 -2.05
CA ARG A 147 9.62 -5.46 -0.99
C ARG A 147 10.31 -5.14 0.33
N PHE A 148 9.52 -4.91 1.39
CA PHE A 148 10.05 -4.66 2.74
C PHE A 148 10.93 -5.81 3.28
N GLN A 149 11.89 -5.44 4.13
CA GLN A 149 12.76 -6.36 4.86
C GLN A 149 13.06 -5.81 6.27
N PHE A 150 12.91 -6.64 7.30
CA PHE A 150 13.27 -6.29 8.67
C PHE A 150 14.65 -6.81 9.06
N ASN A 151 15.41 -5.99 9.79
CA ASN A 151 16.70 -6.33 10.40
C ASN A 151 17.76 -6.85 9.44
N THR A 152 17.68 -6.44 8.17
CA THR A 152 18.68 -6.71 7.14
C THR A 152 18.71 -5.56 6.13
N PHE A 153 19.88 -5.36 5.53
CA PHE A 153 20.10 -4.46 4.39
C PHE A 153 20.62 -5.23 3.16
N ALA A 154 20.49 -6.55 3.16
CA ALA A 154 20.96 -7.40 2.06
C ALA A 154 20.18 -7.07 0.77
N GLY A 155 20.91 -6.65 -0.28
CA GLY A 155 20.29 -6.26 -1.54
C GLY A 155 19.56 -4.90 -1.52
N ALA A 156 19.68 -4.13 -0.44
CA ALA A 156 18.92 -2.90 -0.22
C ALA A 156 19.81 -1.63 -0.28
N SER A 157 20.90 -1.64 -1.06
CA SER A 157 21.85 -0.50 -1.10
C SER A 157 21.26 0.77 -1.70
N ASP A 158 20.18 0.65 -2.48
CA ASP A 158 19.48 1.72 -3.17
C ASP A 158 18.16 2.12 -2.49
N SER A 159 17.86 1.51 -1.33
CA SER A 159 16.68 1.77 -0.51
C SER A 159 16.90 2.90 0.50
N PRO A 160 15.83 3.58 0.97
CA PRO A 160 15.90 4.21 2.29
C PRO A 160 16.25 3.17 3.36
N TRP A 161 17.23 3.50 4.21
CA TRP A 161 17.58 2.71 5.39
C TRP A 161 16.91 3.33 6.61
N VAL A 162 16.04 2.56 7.25
CA VAL A 162 15.25 2.99 8.39
C VAL A 162 15.76 2.28 9.64
N PHE A 163 15.96 3.03 10.71
CA PHE A 163 16.38 2.50 12.01
C PHE A 163 15.41 2.99 13.07
N PHE A 164 15.00 2.10 13.97
CA PHE A 164 14.06 2.46 15.03
C PHE A 164 14.25 1.66 16.32
N ASP A 165 13.81 2.24 17.44
CA ASP A 165 13.85 1.60 18.75
C ASP A 165 12.49 0.99 19.16
N ASP A 166 12.45 0.31 20.30
CA ASP A 166 11.23 -0.31 20.85
C ASP A 166 10.12 0.70 21.20
N LYS A 167 10.44 2.00 21.25
CA LYS A 167 9.50 3.09 21.49
C LYS A 167 9.05 3.76 20.18
N GLY A 168 9.54 3.29 19.04
CA GLY A 168 9.27 3.86 17.71
C GLY A 168 10.09 5.11 17.39
N GLY A 169 11.03 5.54 18.22
CA GLY A 169 11.98 6.60 17.85
C GLY A 169 12.72 6.16 16.59
N THR A 170 12.66 6.94 15.51
CA THR A 170 13.07 6.51 14.17
C THR A 170 13.97 7.53 13.47
N PHE A 171 14.96 7.05 12.72
CA PHE A 171 15.61 7.85 11.67
C PHE A 171 15.61 7.13 10.32
N VAL A 172 15.54 7.92 9.23
CA VAL A 172 15.56 7.46 7.84
C VAL A 172 16.75 8.10 7.14
N LEU A 173 17.57 7.29 6.47
CA LEU A 173 18.70 7.70 5.64
C LEU A 173 18.46 7.28 4.19
N SER A 174 18.54 8.21 3.23
CA SER A 174 18.44 7.87 1.81
C SER A 174 19.21 8.87 0.94
N ALA A 175 19.38 8.54 -0.33
CA ALA A 175 19.67 9.55 -1.35
C ALA A 175 18.53 10.60 -1.41
N ALA A 176 18.88 11.83 -1.79
CA ALA A 176 17.92 12.93 -1.99
C ALA A 176 17.83 13.38 -3.45
N ASN A 177 18.78 12.97 -4.28
CA ASN A 177 18.80 13.07 -5.73
C ASN A 177 19.70 11.95 -6.28
N HIS A 178 19.87 11.86 -7.61
CA HIS A 178 20.76 10.87 -8.24
C HIS A 178 20.42 9.44 -7.79
N PHE A 179 19.13 9.10 -7.78
CA PHE A 179 18.61 7.89 -7.15
C PHE A 179 19.07 6.61 -7.84
N GLN A 180 19.20 6.66 -9.17
CA GLN A 180 19.48 5.48 -9.99
C GLN A 180 20.90 4.95 -9.80
N GLU A 181 21.84 5.85 -9.51
CA GLU A 181 23.25 5.58 -9.25
C GLU A 181 23.64 5.63 -7.76
N ALA A 182 22.69 5.92 -6.87
CA ALA A 182 22.95 6.02 -5.44
C ALA A 182 23.29 4.65 -4.82
N GLN A 183 24.24 4.66 -3.88
CA GLN A 183 24.62 3.47 -3.12
C GLN A 183 24.87 3.80 -1.64
N THR A 184 24.10 3.19 -0.75
CA THR A 184 24.36 3.16 0.69
C THR A 184 25.04 1.84 1.05
N SER A 185 26.11 1.91 1.83
CA SER A 185 26.89 0.74 2.25
C SER A 185 27.24 0.80 3.73
N GLN A 186 27.44 -0.37 4.34
CA GLN A 186 27.93 -0.48 5.71
C GLN A 186 29.25 -1.26 5.72
N ALA A 187 30.29 -0.68 6.31
CA ALA A 187 31.56 -1.34 6.48
C ALA A 187 31.55 -2.30 7.68
N ALA A 188 32.57 -3.16 7.77
CA ALA A 188 32.68 -4.16 8.83
C ALA A 188 32.77 -3.56 10.25
N ASP A 189 33.24 -2.31 10.39
CA ASP A 189 33.25 -1.56 11.64
C ASP A 189 31.89 -0.93 11.99
N GLY A 190 30.88 -1.14 11.13
CA GLY A 190 29.53 -0.62 11.26
C GLY A 190 29.38 0.83 10.80
N SER A 191 30.40 1.46 10.21
CA SER A 191 30.26 2.79 9.59
C SER A 191 29.36 2.71 8.35
N ILE A 192 28.55 3.75 8.12
CA ILE A 192 27.61 3.82 6.99
C ILE A 192 28.08 4.90 6.03
N ALA A 193 28.23 4.56 4.75
CA ALA A 193 28.63 5.50 3.71
C ALA A 193 27.56 5.62 2.62
N ALA A 194 27.20 6.87 2.31
CA ALA A 194 26.32 7.21 1.18
C ALA A 194 27.17 7.70 0.00
N GLY A 195 27.16 6.96 -1.10
CA GLY A 195 28.03 7.13 -2.26
C GLY A 195 27.32 6.87 -3.60
N VAL A 196 28.12 6.54 -4.61
CA VAL A 196 27.69 6.21 -5.97
C VAL A 196 28.16 4.79 -6.28
N ILE A 197 27.38 4.04 -7.06
CA ILE A 197 27.72 2.67 -7.49
C ILE A 197 29.17 2.55 -7.98
N SER A 198 29.83 1.47 -7.58
CA SER A 198 31.27 1.27 -7.84
C SER A 198 31.62 1.00 -9.30
N SER A 199 30.63 0.66 -10.14
CA SER A 199 30.79 0.55 -11.59
C SER A 199 31.16 1.90 -12.24
N ILE A 200 30.85 3.02 -11.58
CA ILE A 200 31.22 4.37 -12.01
C ILE A 200 32.54 4.77 -11.35
N ALA A 201 33.64 4.75 -12.11
CA ALA A 201 34.99 4.99 -11.58
C ALA A 201 35.30 6.48 -11.31
N THR A 202 34.76 7.39 -12.13
CA THR A 202 35.08 8.83 -12.10
C THR A 202 33.80 9.65 -12.16
N LEU A 203 33.70 10.66 -11.31
CA LEU A 203 32.61 11.63 -11.30
C LEU A 203 33.05 12.93 -11.97
N PRO A 204 32.23 13.53 -12.85
CA PRO A 204 32.60 14.72 -13.60
C PRO A 204 32.59 15.98 -12.73
N ALA A 205 33.25 17.03 -13.22
CA ALA A 205 33.11 18.37 -12.65
C ALA A 205 31.64 18.84 -12.77
N GLY A 206 31.11 19.45 -11.72
CA GLY A 206 29.71 19.86 -11.61
C GLY A 206 28.76 18.81 -11.05
N TYR A 207 29.21 17.57 -10.83
CA TYR A 207 28.36 16.53 -10.23
C TYR A 207 28.07 16.84 -8.76
N THR A 208 26.77 16.94 -8.39
CA THR A 208 26.31 17.29 -7.04
C THR A 208 25.35 16.24 -6.49
N ARG A 209 25.82 15.43 -5.54
CA ARG A 209 24.98 14.47 -4.80
C ARG A 209 24.43 15.08 -3.52
N GLN A 210 23.21 14.72 -3.19
CA GLN A 210 22.56 15.00 -1.93
C GLN A 210 22.10 13.71 -1.23
N THR A 211 22.27 13.68 0.09
CA THR A 211 21.82 12.60 0.98
C THR A 211 20.98 13.22 2.08
N ILE A 212 19.84 12.63 2.41
CA ILE A 212 18.94 13.12 3.45
C ILE A 212 18.92 12.18 4.65
N LEU A 213 18.93 12.77 5.84
CA LEU A 213 18.69 12.13 7.12
C LEU A 213 17.48 12.79 7.75
N SER A 214 16.44 12.03 8.09
CA SER A 214 15.27 12.53 8.81
C SER A 214 15.08 11.80 10.12
N THR A 215 14.66 12.48 11.18
CA THR A 215 14.50 11.90 12.53
C THR A 215 13.15 12.27 13.11
N LYS A 216 12.41 11.31 13.69
CA LYS A 216 11.15 11.60 14.37
C LYS A 216 10.78 10.50 15.36
N ALA A 217 10.00 10.87 16.37
CA ALA A 217 9.31 9.88 17.19
C ALA A 217 8.15 9.27 16.38
N GLY A 218 8.17 7.94 16.24
CA GLY A 218 7.21 7.14 15.49
C GLY A 218 7.68 6.76 14.08
N VAL A 219 7.51 5.48 13.71
CA VAL A 219 7.97 4.92 12.43
C VAL A 219 7.22 5.58 11.27
N GLY A 220 5.88 5.58 11.32
CA GLY A 220 5.08 6.23 10.27
C GLY A 220 5.27 7.75 10.23
N ALA A 221 5.55 8.39 11.38
CA ALA A 221 5.80 9.82 11.42
C ALA A 221 7.14 10.20 10.76
N ALA A 222 8.19 9.41 10.97
CA ALA A 222 9.50 9.61 10.34
C ALA A 222 9.43 9.42 8.82
N HIS A 223 8.74 8.38 8.33
CA HIS A 223 8.50 8.19 6.89
C HIS A 223 7.79 9.38 6.25
N ARG A 224 6.71 9.88 6.87
CA ARG A 224 5.99 11.07 6.37
C ARG A 224 6.88 12.32 6.36
N ALA A 225 7.70 12.53 7.38
CA ALA A 225 8.62 13.67 7.42
C ALA A 225 9.69 13.57 6.31
N TRP A 226 10.28 12.40 6.15
CA TRP A 226 11.27 12.09 5.11
C TRP A 226 10.71 12.27 3.70
N GLY A 227 9.59 11.64 3.39
CA GLY A 227 9.00 11.69 2.05
C GLY A 227 8.44 13.08 1.69
N ALA A 228 7.85 13.79 2.67
CA ALA A 228 7.47 15.19 2.48
C ALA A 228 8.69 16.09 2.25
N ALA A 229 9.83 15.78 2.87
CA ALA A 229 11.05 16.53 2.63
C ALA A 229 11.60 16.29 1.22
N LEU A 230 11.67 15.02 0.77
CA LEU A 230 12.13 14.66 -0.56
C LEU A 230 11.26 15.28 -1.67
N THR A 231 9.94 15.14 -1.58
CA THR A 231 9.01 15.69 -2.59
C THR A 231 9.07 17.21 -2.68
N ARG A 232 9.23 17.92 -1.54
CA ARG A 232 9.43 19.38 -1.54
C ARG A 232 10.77 19.80 -2.11
N LEU A 233 11.85 19.08 -1.80
CA LEU A 233 13.17 19.35 -2.37
C LEU A 233 13.18 19.18 -3.90
N ALA A 234 12.51 18.15 -4.40
CA ALA A 234 12.33 17.91 -5.83
C ALA A 234 11.31 18.86 -6.49
N GLY A 235 10.54 19.61 -5.68
CA GLY A 235 9.52 20.53 -6.17
C GLY A 235 8.26 19.86 -6.72
N LYS A 236 8.00 18.59 -6.37
CA LYS A 236 6.84 17.82 -6.86
C LYS A 236 5.52 18.28 -6.25
N PRO A 237 4.56 18.77 -7.06
CA PRO A 237 3.16 18.81 -6.67
C PRO A 237 2.65 17.39 -6.39
N LEU A 238 2.01 17.18 -5.23
CA LEU A 238 1.46 15.88 -4.91
C LEU A 238 0.12 15.69 -5.66
N PRO A 239 -0.05 14.61 -6.44
CA PRO A 239 -1.33 14.30 -7.06
C PRO A 239 -2.36 14.04 -5.97
N ALA A 240 -3.55 14.61 -6.14
CA ALA A 240 -4.65 14.32 -5.24
C ALA A 240 -5.04 12.84 -5.35
N ASN A 241 -5.63 12.28 -4.30
CA ASN A 241 -6.13 10.90 -4.33
C ASN A 241 -7.27 10.72 -5.33
N ASP A 242 -7.79 11.76 -5.97
CA ASP A 242 -8.81 11.70 -7.01
C ASP A 242 -8.33 12.29 -8.35
N ALA A 243 -7.00 12.35 -8.55
CA ALA A 243 -6.39 12.85 -9.78
C ALA A 243 -6.55 11.83 -10.93
N GLY A 244 -7.16 12.25 -12.02
CA GLY A 244 -7.38 11.37 -13.17
C GLY A 244 -8.45 10.31 -12.96
N VAL A 245 -8.78 9.57 -14.02
CA VAL A 245 -9.88 8.59 -14.02
C VAL A 245 -9.56 7.36 -13.17
N VAL A 246 -8.30 6.92 -13.18
CA VAL A 246 -7.84 5.70 -12.50
C VAL A 246 -7.97 5.80 -10.98
N LEU A 247 -7.69 6.98 -10.41
CA LEU A 247 -7.86 7.21 -8.98
C LEU A 247 -9.30 7.56 -8.60
N SER A 248 -10.09 8.13 -9.50
CA SER A 248 -11.43 8.63 -9.16
C SER A 248 -12.56 7.62 -9.38
N THR A 249 -12.36 6.60 -10.21
CA THR A 249 -13.44 5.68 -10.67
C THR A 249 -13.01 4.21 -10.70
N LEU A 250 -13.98 3.29 -10.77
CA LEU A 250 -13.70 1.85 -10.94
C LEU A 250 -13.11 1.54 -12.32
N GLY A 251 -12.13 0.63 -12.34
CA GLY A 251 -11.58 0.08 -13.57
C GLY A 251 -11.86 -1.41 -13.76
N TYR A 252 -11.81 -1.84 -15.01
CA TYR A 252 -11.69 -3.25 -15.39
C TYR A 252 -10.29 -3.54 -15.95
N TRP A 253 -9.65 -4.61 -15.47
CA TRP A 253 -8.22 -4.86 -15.67
C TRP A 253 -8.01 -6.24 -16.28
N THR A 254 -7.03 -6.34 -17.19
CA THR A 254 -6.67 -7.59 -17.89
C THR A 254 -5.30 -8.12 -17.47
N ASP A 255 -4.78 -7.62 -16.34
CA ASP A 255 -3.50 -7.95 -15.70
C ASP A 255 -3.32 -9.44 -15.40
N ASN A 256 -2.08 -9.81 -15.10
CA ASN A 256 -1.73 -11.14 -14.64
C ASN A 256 -2.57 -11.55 -13.42
N GLY A 257 -3.42 -12.57 -13.61
CA GLY A 257 -4.36 -13.06 -12.60
C GLY A 257 -5.81 -12.61 -12.79
N ALA A 258 -6.10 -11.74 -13.77
CA ALA A 258 -7.44 -11.53 -14.28
C ALA A 258 -7.99 -12.80 -14.94
N ASP A 259 -9.32 -12.98 -14.98
CA ASP A 259 -9.93 -14.14 -15.65
C ASP A 259 -9.74 -14.10 -17.17
N TYR A 260 -9.57 -12.89 -17.74
CA TYR A 260 -9.16 -12.67 -19.12
C TYR A 260 -7.69 -12.25 -19.20
N TYR A 261 -6.77 -12.97 -18.57
CA TYR A 261 -5.32 -12.79 -18.81
C TYR A 261 -4.85 -13.74 -19.92
N TYR A 262 -4.34 -13.19 -21.04
CA TYR A 262 -3.93 -13.95 -22.25
C TYR A 262 -5.01 -14.92 -22.78
N THR A 263 -6.29 -14.61 -22.54
CA THR A 263 -7.42 -15.44 -22.95
C THR A 263 -8.68 -14.60 -23.15
N PHE A 264 -9.63 -15.10 -23.94
CA PHE A 264 -10.88 -14.41 -24.28
C PHE A 264 -11.95 -15.39 -24.77
N GLU A 265 -13.20 -14.95 -24.88
CA GLU A 265 -14.29 -15.74 -25.46
C GLU A 265 -14.06 -15.89 -26.97
N GLN A 266 -13.76 -17.12 -27.41
CA GLN A 266 -13.31 -17.40 -28.78
C GLN A 266 -14.33 -16.99 -29.84
N ASP A 267 -15.64 -17.09 -29.55
CA ASP A 267 -16.71 -16.69 -30.45
C ASP A 267 -16.83 -15.16 -30.61
N LYS A 268 -16.21 -14.38 -29.72
CA LYS A 268 -16.27 -12.91 -29.70
C LYS A 268 -14.96 -12.25 -30.14
N GLY A 269 -13.86 -12.98 -30.10
CA GLY A 269 -12.52 -12.41 -30.17
C GLY A 269 -12.22 -11.53 -28.95
N TYR A 270 -11.00 -10.98 -28.89
CA TYR A 270 -10.57 -10.21 -27.72
C TYR A 270 -11.35 -8.90 -27.56
N ALA A 271 -11.33 -8.01 -28.56
CA ALA A 271 -12.06 -6.75 -28.51
C ALA A 271 -13.57 -6.95 -28.23
N GLY A 272 -14.18 -7.96 -28.84
CA GLY A 272 -15.59 -8.29 -28.60
C GLY A 272 -15.87 -8.82 -27.18
N THR A 273 -14.93 -9.56 -26.59
CA THR A 273 -15.01 -9.99 -25.18
C THR A 273 -15.01 -8.80 -24.24
N LEU A 274 -14.11 -7.83 -24.43
CA LEU A 274 -14.03 -6.63 -23.59
C LEU A 274 -15.26 -5.73 -23.72
N LEU A 275 -15.81 -5.58 -24.93
CA LEU A 275 -17.08 -4.89 -25.14
C LEU A 275 -18.24 -5.58 -24.41
N ALA A 276 -18.26 -6.92 -24.41
CA ALA A 276 -19.27 -7.68 -23.67
C ALA A 276 -19.14 -7.49 -22.15
N VAL A 277 -17.92 -7.38 -21.60
CA VAL A 277 -17.70 -7.09 -20.18
C VAL A 277 -18.26 -5.71 -19.82
N ARG A 278 -17.95 -4.68 -20.63
CA ARG A 278 -18.55 -3.35 -20.46
C ARG A 278 -20.08 -3.43 -20.47
N ASP A 279 -20.66 -4.14 -21.43
CA ASP A 279 -22.12 -4.24 -21.59
C ASP A 279 -22.77 -4.97 -20.40
N GLU A 280 -22.12 -6.00 -19.85
CA GLU A 280 -22.56 -6.66 -18.62
C GLU A 280 -22.55 -5.68 -17.43
N TRP A 281 -21.46 -4.94 -17.25
CA TRP A 281 -21.35 -3.94 -16.17
C TRP A 281 -22.45 -2.89 -16.29
N ALA A 282 -22.69 -2.37 -17.50
CA ALA A 282 -23.78 -1.44 -17.76
C ALA A 282 -25.16 -2.06 -17.45
N ALA A 283 -25.40 -3.33 -17.81
CA ALA A 283 -26.64 -4.04 -17.50
C ALA A 283 -26.85 -4.23 -15.99
N GLN A 284 -25.77 -4.41 -15.24
CA GLN A 284 -25.77 -4.46 -13.77
C GLN A 284 -25.70 -3.07 -13.12
N ARG A 285 -25.72 -1.99 -13.92
CA ARG A 285 -25.59 -0.59 -13.50
C ARG A 285 -24.28 -0.28 -12.77
N ILE A 286 -23.23 -1.05 -13.02
CA ILE A 286 -21.89 -0.80 -12.50
C ILE A 286 -21.20 0.15 -13.48
N PRO A 287 -20.98 1.43 -13.11
CA PRO A 287 -20.27 2.37 -13.95
C PRO A 287 -18.77 2.02 -14.02
N MET A 288 -18.32 1.58 -15.20
CA MET A 288 -16.91 1.39 -15.52
C MET A 288 -16.32 2.74 -15.98
N GLY A 289 -15.32 3.24 -15.26
CA GLY A 289 -14.69 4.51 -15.58
C GLY A 289 -13.58 4.40 -16.62
N TYR A 290 -12.89 3.26 -16.66
CA TYR A 290 -11.82 2.97 -17.62
C TYR A 290 -11.62 1.46 -17.79
N LEU A 291 -10.92 1.09 -18.86
CA LEU A 291 -10.47 -0.27 -19.10
C LEU A 291 -8.94 -0.29 -19.25
N GLN A 292 -8.29 -1.19 -18.53
CA GLN A 292 -6.86 -1.45 -18.66
C GLN A 292 -6.61 -2.60 -19.64
N LEU A 293 -5.61 -2.42 -20.48
CA LEU A 293 -5.07 -3.43 -21.40
C LEU A 293 -3.66 -3.80 -20.94
N ASP A 294 -3.52 -5.02 -20.44
CA ASP A 294 -2.25 -5.57 -19.98
C ASP A 294 -1.35 -5.93 -21.16
N SER A 295 -0.16 -6.42 -20.88
CA SER A 295 0.98 -6.67 -21.77
C SER A 295 0.71 -7.40 -23.08
N TRP A 296 -0.50 -7.88 -23.36
CA TRP A 296 -0.88 -8.74 -24.47
C TRP A 296 -1.79 -8.09 -25.53
N TRP A 297 -1.87 -6.76 -25.59
CA TRP A 297 -2.58 -6.03 -26.65
C TRP A 297 -1.73 -5.67 -27.89
N TYR A 298 -0.41 -5.94 -27.86
CA TYR A 298 0.57 -5.56 -28.89
C TYR A 298 1.57 -6.68 -29.23
N PRO A 299 2.24 -6.64 -30.42
CA PRO A 299 3.19 -7.66 -30.88
C PRO A 299 4.45 -7.83 -30.01
N LYS A 300 4.91 -9.07 -29.83
CA LYS A 300 6.15 -9.41 -29.10
C LYS A 300 7.11 -10.25 -29.92
N GLY A 301 8.37 -10.22 -29.50
CA GLY A 301 9.39 -11.10 -30.04
C GLY A 301 9.70 -10.90 -31.53
N PRO A 302 10.46 -11.84 -32.12
CA PRO A 302 10.95 -11.73 -33.49
C PRO A 302 9.86 -11.99 -34.54
N ASN A 303 8.81 -12.71 -34.18
CA ASN A 303 7.70 -13.05 -35.09
C ASN A 303 6.54 -12.05 -35.01
N GLY A 304 6.53 -11.18 -33.99
CA GLY A 304 5.43 -10.25 -33.76
C GLY A 304 4.17 -10.93 -33.20
N ASP A 305 4.34 -12.02 -32.43
CA ASP A 305 3.21 -12.74 -31.82
C ASP A 305 2.77 -12.02 -30.54
N TRP A 306 1.48 -11.67 -30.42
CA TRP A 306 0.98 -10.95 -29.24
C TRP A 306 0.98 -11.79 -27.96
N ASN A 307 0.95 -13.12 -28.09
CA ASN A 307 0.82 -14.06 -26.97
C ASN A 307 2.15 -14.67 -26.49
N ASP A 308 3.30 -14.20 -26.99
CA ASP A 308 4.60 -14.77 -26.63
C ASP A 308 5.12 -14.24 -25.28
N LEU A 309 4.87 -15.01 -24.21
CA LEU A 309 5.13 -14.62 -22.82
C LEU A 309 6.60 -14.37 -22.43
N PRO A 310 7.61 -15.08 -22.95
CA PRO A 310 9.02 -14.84 -22.61
C PRO A 310 9.61 -13.56 -23.22
N ASP A 311 8.99 -13.04 -24.29
CA ASP A 311 9.60 -12.03 -25.15
C ASP A 311 9.22 -10.60 -24.79
N GLY A 312 10.03 -9.64 -25.23
CA GLY A 312 9.76 -8.21 -25.03
C GLY A 312 8.81 -7.64 -26.08
N THR A 313 8.54 -6.34 -25.97
CA THR A 313 7.81 -5.57 -26.99
C THR A 313 8.56 -5.59 -28.31
N SER A 314 7.89 -6.02 -29.39
CA SER A 314 8.41 -5.90 -30.75
C SER A 314 8.05 -4.54 -31.33
N LEU A 315 6.76 -4.24 -31.40
CA LEU A 315 6.19 -2.94 -31.72
C LEU A 315 5.20 -2.56 -30.63
N TYR A 316 5.18 -1.28 -30.27
CA TYR A 316 4.25 -0.74 -29.27
C TYR A 316 3.05 -0.08 -29.95
N GLU A 317 2.32 -0.89 -30.72
CA GLU A 317 1.07 -0.53 -31.40
C GLU A 317 0.09 -1.70 -31.30
N ALA A 318 -1.19 -1.46 -31.56
CA ALA A 318 -2.20 -2.50 -31.37
C ALA A 318 -1.99 -3.66 -32.34
N ASP A 319 -1.99 -4.88 -31.80
CA ASP A 319 -1.90 -6.07 -32.61
C ASP A 319 -3.10 -6.19 -33.56
N LYS A 320 -2.84 -6.56 -34.82
CA LYS A 320 -3.86 -6.58 -35.88
C LYS A 320 -4.80 -7.77 -35.80
N GLU A 321 -4.41 -8.85 -35.14
CA GLU A 321 -5.31 -9.98 -34.85
C GLU A 321 -6.33 -9.57 -33.78
N LEU A 322 -5.86 -8.93 -32.72
CA LEU A 322 -6.66 -8.52 -31.57
C LEU A 322 -7.53 -7.29 -31.87
N PHE A 323 -6.96 -6.31 -32.57
CA PHE A 323 -7.58 -5.03 -32.90
C PHE A 323 -7.41 -4.72 -34.40
N PRO A 324 -8.20 -5.36 -35.30
CA PRO A 324 -8.03 -5.21 -36.75
C PRO A 324 -8.12 -3.77 -37.29
N ASN A 325 -8.78 -2.88 -36.55
CA ASN A 325 -8.96 -1.47 -36.90
C ASN A 325 -8.14 -0.51 -36.00
N GLY A 326 -7.21 -1.04 -35.20
CA GLY A 326 -6.36 -0.28 -34.30
C GLY A 326 -7.04 0.17 -32.99
N LEU A 327 -6.22 0.64 -32.06
CA LEU A 327 -6.63 0.97 -30.69
C LEU A 327 -7.65 2.12 -30.64
N ALA A 328 -7.44 3.18 -31.43
CA ALA A 328 -8.35 4.32 -31.50
C ALA A 328 -9.77 3.93 -31.97
N SER A 329 -9.87 2.95 -32.88
CA SER A 329 -11.18 2.44 -33.29
C SER A 329 -11.84 1.63 -32.18
N PHE A 330 -11.07 0.84 -31.43
CA PHE A 330 -11.59 0.09 -30.29
C PHE A 330 -12.05 1.02 -29.18
N GLN A 331 -11.24 2.03 -28.82
CA GLN A 331 -11.60 3.01 -27.80
C GLN A 331 -12.91 3.73 -28.14
N LYS A 332 -13.11 4.12 -29.40
CA LYS A 332 -14.39 4.72 -29.87
C LYS A 332 -15.58 3.77 -29.70
N GLN A 333 -15.38 2.47 -29.93
CA GLN A 333 -16.42 1.47 -29.69
C GLN A 333 -16.68 1.29 -28.20
N LEU A 334 -15.63 1.26 -27.38
CA LEU A 334 -15.67 1.07 -25.94
C LEU A 334 -16.36 2.25 -25.24
N GLY A 335 -16.05 3.49 -25.65
CA GLY A 335 -16.66 4.71 -25.15
C GLY A 335 -16.09 5.21 -23.81
N MET A 336 -14.93 4.73 -23.38
CA MET A 336 -14.25 5.17 -22.16
C MET A 336 -12.73 5.24 -22.37
N PRO A 337 -11.98 5.92 -21.47
CA PRO A 337 -10.53 5.97 -21.53
C PRO A 337 -9.86 4.59 -21.35
N LEU A 338 -8.66 4.48 -21.90
CA LEU A 338 -7.81 3.30 -21.77
C LEU A 338 -6.62 3.55 -20.84
N VAL A 339 -6.17 2.48 -20.19
CA VAL A 339 -4.87 2.39 -19.51
C VAL A 339 -4.08 1.29 -20.22
N THR A 340 -2.81 1.52 -20.55
CA THR A 340 -2.02 0.55 -21.31
C THR A 340 -0.73 0.18 -20.60
N HIS A 341 -0.47 -1.12 -20.54
CA HIS A 341 0.76 -1.72 -20.03
C HIS A 341 1.88 -1.72 -21.08
N ALA A 342 3.13 -1.57 -20.64
CA ALA A 342 4.33 -1.75 -21.44
C ALA A 342 5.39 -2.67 -20.80
N ARG A 343 5.89 -3.60 -21.61
CA ARG A 343 7.09 -4.42 -21.36
C ARG A 343 8.37 -3.69 -21.79
N TRP A 344 9.53 -4.27 -21.47
CA TRP A 344 10.82 -3.88 -22.05
C TRP A 344 10.84 -4.10 -23.58
N MET A 345 11.81 -3.49 -24.27
CA MET A 345 11.97 -3.68 -25.72
C MET A 345 12.72 -4.97 -26.06
N ASP A 346 12.11 -5.81 -26.91
CA ASP A 346 12.71 -7.06 -27.34
C ASP A 346 14.01 -6.84 -28.12
N LYS A 347 14.95 -7.80 -28.05
CA LYS A 347 16.23 -7.74 -28.79
C LYS A 347 16.06 -7.68 -30.31
N SER A 348 14.95 -8.22 -30.82
CA SER A 348 14.60 -8.23 -32.24
C SER A 348 13.74 -7.04 -32.68
N SER A 349 13.32 -6.17 -31.74
CA SER A 349 12.45 -5.04 -32.05
C SER A 349 13.05 -4.14 -33.14
N PRO A 350 12.28 -3.76 -34.17
CA PRO A 350 12.74 -2.83 -35.21
C PRO A 350 13.15 -1.46 -34.65
N TYR A 351 12.61 -1.05 -33.50
CA TYR A 351 12.96 0.21 -32.84
C TYR A 351 14.45 0.33 -32.51
N ARG A 352 15.15 -0.79 -32.33
CA ARG A 352 16.60 -0.79 -32.08
C ARG A 352 17.43 -0.29 -33.26
N GLY A 353 16.88 -0.33 -34.47
CA GLY A 353 17.50 0.24 -35.68
C GLY A 353 17.10 1.69 -35.95
N GLU A 354 16.14 2.24 -35.21
CA GLU A 354 15.52 3.55 -35.46
C GLU A 354 15.81 4.55 -34.35
N TYR A 355 15.85 4.10 -33.09
CA TYR A 355 15.95 4.94 -31.91
C TYR A 355 17.17 4.59 -31.06
N ALA A 356 17.67 5.58 -30.32
CA ALA A 356 18.69 5.38 -29.31
C ALA A 356 18.20 4.47 -28.16
N MET A 357 18.98 3.43 -27.86
CA MET A 357 18.69 2.42 -26.83
C MET A 357 19.73 2.47 -25.71
N SER A 358 19.29 2.14 -24.49
CA SER A 358 20.18 1.75 -23.39
C SER A 358 19.75 0.37 -22.90
N ASN A 359 20.59 -0.66 -23.10
CA ASN A 359 20.23 -2.07 -22.90
C ASN A 359 18.90 -2.44 -23.57
N ASN A 360 17.82 -2.58 -22.79
CA ASN A 360 16.50 -3.01 -23.23
C ASN A 360 15.42 -1.92 -23.13
N VAL A 361 15.84 -0.68 -22.90
CA VAL A 361 14.94 0.48 -22.83
C VAL A 361 15.31 1.53 -23.88
N VAL A 362 14.34 2.35 -24.26
CA VAL A 362 14.53 3.43 -25.24
C VAL A 362 14.85 4.73 -24.50
N ILE A 363 15.93 5.41 -24.90
CA ILE A 363 16.35 6.70 -24.33
C ILE A 363 16.20 7.85 -25.33
N ASP A 364 15.66 7.56 -26.52
CA ASP A 364 15.45 8.53 -27.58
C ASP A 364 14.17 9.35 -27.35
N PRO A 365 14.24 10.68 -27.26
CA PRO A 365 13.06 11.53 -27.13
C PRO A 365 12.06 11.38 -28.29
N ALA A 366 12.53 11.08 -29.51
CA ALA A 366 11.64 10.92 -30.66
C ALA A 366 10.73 9.69 -30.54
N PHE A 367 11.24 8.60 -29.94
CA PHE A 367 10.42 7.43 -29.63
C PHE A 367 9.32 7.79 -28.64
N TRP A 368 9.69 8.46 -27.55
CA TRP A 368 8.74 8.82 -26.50
C TRP A 368 7.63 9.73 -27.03
N GLN A 369 7.98 10.74 -27.83
CA GLN A 369 6.97 11.59 -28.46
C GLN A 369 6.03 10.79 -29.37
N ASN A 370 6.57 9.95 -30.25
CA ASN A 370 5.76 9.17 -31.19
C ASN A 370 4.80 8.19 -30.48
N VAL A 371 5.27 7.53 -29.41
CA VAL A 371 4.43 6.62 -28.62
C VAL A 371 3.34 7.37 -27.88
N MET A 372 3.66 8.49 -27.22
CA MET A 372 2.66 9.26 -26.46
C MET A 372 1.61 9.89 -27.39
N ASP A 373 2.01 10.36 -28.58
CA ASP A 373 1.09 10.82 -29.63
C ASP A 373 0.10 9.71 -30.03
N TYR A 374 0.61 8.51 -30.31
CA TYR A 374 -0.23 7.35 -30.65
C TYR A 374 -1.22 6.99 -29.53
N LEU A 375 -0.75 6.97 -28.27
CA LEU A 375 -1.57 6.64 -27.11
C LEU A 375 -2.66 7.69 -26.86
N ARG A 376 -2.30 8.97 -26.90
CA ARG A 376 -3.24 10.10 -26.78
C ARG A 376 -4.32 10.02 -27.85
N ASP A 377 -3.93 9.81 -29.11
CA ASP A 377 -4.86 9.71 -30.23
C ASP A 377 -5.77 8.47 -30.15
N ALA A 378 -5.31 7.43 -29.43
CA ALA A 378 -6.07 6.23 -29.12
C ALA A 378 -6.94 6.35 -27.85
N GLY A 379 -6.97 7.51 -27.18
CA GLY A 379 -7.78 7.74 -25.97
C GLY A 379 -7.22 7.05 -24.73
N VAL A 380 -5.92 6.76 -24.71
CA VAL A 380 -5.20 6.30 -23.52
C VAL A 380 -4.92 7.50 -22.62
N VAL A 381 -5.12 7.32 -21.31
CA VAL A 381 -4.92 8.37 -20.30
C VAL A 381 -3.86 8.02 -19.26
N VAL A 382 -3.48 6.75 -19.17
CA VAL A 382 -2.38 6.31 -18.30
C VAL A 382 -1.50 5.30 -19.03
N TYR A 383 -0.18 5.51 -18.98
CA TYR A 383 0.83 4.56 -19.43
C TYR A 383 1.47 3.87 -18.22
N GLU A 384 1.43 2.54 -18.20
CA GLU A 384 2.07 1.72 -17.16
C GLU A 384 3.39 1.13 -17.67
N GLN A 385 4.50 1.48 -17.02
CA GLN A 385 5.80 0.85 -17.26
C GLN A 385 6.01 -0.30 -16.28
N ASP A 386 6.19 -1.50 -16.82
CA ASP A 386 6.44 -2.73 -16.07
C ASP A 386 7.89 -3.21 -16.23
N TRP A 387 8.26 -4.31 -15.57
CA TRP A 387 9.57 -4.98 -15.65
C TRP A 387 10.75 -4.12 -15.17
N LEU A 388 10.50 -3.10 -14.34
CA LEU A 388 11.52 -2.16 -13.86
C LEU A 388 12.62 -2.85 -13.02
N CYS A 389 12.28 -3.88 -12.24
CA CYS A 389 13.25 -4.62 -11.43
C CYS A 389 14.08 -5.65 -12.20
N ASN A 390 13.79 -5.94 -13.47
CA ASN A 390 14.47 -7.00 -14.21
C ASN A 390 14.88 -6.56 -15.64
N ASN A 391 13.97 -6.57 -16.61
CA ASN A 391 14.29 -6.47 -18.02
C ASN A 391 14.25 -5.03 -18.54
N ALA A 392 13.40 -4.16 -17.99
CA ALA A 392 13.29 -2.75 -18.35
C ALA A 392 14.36 -1.92 -17.62
N LYS A 393 15.63 -2.31 -17.78
CA LYS A 393 16.77 -1.66 -17.13
C LYS A 393 17.66 -0.94 -18.13
N PRO A 394 17.95 0.36 -17.91
CA PRO A 394 19.00 1.07 -18.62
C PRO A 394 20.39 0.54 -18.24
N ALA A 395 21.42 0.97 -18.94
CA ALA A 395 22.81 0.71 -18.57
C ALA A 395 23.20 1.47 -17.29
N GLU A 396 24.08 0.87 -16.49
CA GLU A 396 24.62 1.52 -15.29
C GLU A 396 25.63 2.60 -15.67
N ASN A 397 25.18 3.85 -15.67
CA ASN A 397 26.00 5.05 -15.83
C ASN A 397 25.28 6.27 -15.21
N LEU A 398 25.81 7.48 -15.43
CA LEU A 398 25.30 8.71 -14.82
C LEU A 398 24.13 9.37 -15.59
N THR A 399 23.73 8.83 -16.76
CA THR A 399 22.84 9.56 -17.68
C THR A 399 21.65 8.76 -18.19
N ASP A 400 21.84 7.48 -18.51
CA ASP A 400 20.85 6.72 -19.29
C ASP A 400 19.58 6.43 -18.51
N ALA A 401 19.70 6.20 -17.19
CA ALA A 401 18.53 5.97 -16.36
C ALA A 401 17.64 7.22 -16.26
N ASP A 402 18.26 8.38 -16.06
CA ASP A 402 17.53 9.65 -16.12
C ASP A 402 16.95 9.89 -17.51
N ALA A 403 17.68 9.61 -18.60
CA ALA A 403 17.14 9.75 -19.95
C ALA A 403 15.91 8.87 -20.21
N PHE A 404 15.90 7.63 -19.69
CA PHE A 404 14.76 6.72 -19.78
C PHE A 404 13.55 7.25 -18.97
N PHE A 405 13.74 7.50 -17.67
CA PHE A 405 12.63 7.90 -16.80
C PHE A 405 12.14 9.33 -17.06
N ASP A 406 13.04 10.29 -17.26
CA ASP A 406 12.68 11.69 -17.57
C ASP A 406 12.00 11.77 -18.94
N GLY A 407 12.51 11.04 -19.95
CA GLY A 407 11.90 11.01 -21.29
C GLY A 407 10.47 10.48 -21.23
N MET A 408 10.28 9.30 -20.62
CA MET A 408 8.96 8.73 -20.42
C MET A 408 8.01 9.68 -19.67
N ALA A 409 8.45 10.27 -18.55
CA ALA A 409 7.61 11.12 -17.72
C ALA A 409 7.25 12.46 -18.37
N HIS A 410 8.20 13.16 -18.97
CA HIS A 410 7.95 14.47 -19.55
C HIS A 410 7.09 14.39 -20.81
N HIS A 411 7.35 13.43 -21.71
CA HIS A 411 6.52 13.28 -22.91
C HIS A 411 5.11 12.81 -22.58
N ALA A 412 4.93 11.92 -21.59
CA ALA A 412 3.59 11.58 -21.10
C ALA A 412 2.88 12.81 -20.54
N ALA A 413 3.56 13.64 -19.74
CA ALA A 413 2.99 14.84 -19.15
C ALA A 413 2.58 15.89 -20.21
N ASP A 414 3.42 16.09 -21.23
CA ASP A 414 3.16 17.03 -22.33
C ASP A 414 1.91 16.66 -23.13
N ASP A 415 1.62 15.36 -23.23
CA ASP A 415 0.41 14.82 -23.88
C ASP A 415 -0.77 14.61 -22.92
N GLY A 416 -0.62 14.95 -21.64
CA GLY A 416 -1.67 14.86 -20.63
C GLY A 416 -1.96 13.43 -20.14
N LEU A 417 -0.98 12.52 -20.25
CA LEU A 417 -1.04 11.17 -19.73
C LEU A 417 -0.42 11.10 -18.33
N ASP A 418 -1.10 10.41 -17.43
CA ASP A 418 -0.53 9.98 -16.16
C ASP A 418 0.36 8.74 -16.38
N LEU A 419 1.22 8.44 -15.39
CA LEU A 419 2.07 7.27 -15.36
C LEU A 419 1.73 6.33 -14.22
N GLN A 420 1.98 5.05 -14.47
CA GLN A 420 1.95 3.95 -13.52
C GLN A 420 3.29 3.19 -13.54
N TYR A 421 3.84 2.88 -12.38
CA TYR A 421 5.00 1.98 -12.29
C TYR A 421 4.61 0.62 -11.73
N CYS A 422 5.13 -0.43 -12.36
CA CYS A 422 5.01 -1.82 -11.94
C CYS A 422 6.40 -2.45 -11.82
N MET A 423 6.51 -3.43 -10.91
CA MET A 423 7.77 -4.13 -10.59
C MET A 423 8.92 -3.18 -10.24
N ALA A 424 8.64 -2.02 -9.65
CA ALA A 424 9.64 -0.99 -9.34
C ALA A 424 10.66 -1.45 -8.28
N LEU A 425 11.93 -1.06 -8.45
CA LEU A 425 12.97 -1.18 -7.41
C LEU A 425 12.87 -0.02 -6.40
N PRO A 426 13.45 -0.14 -5.19
CA PRO A 426 13.48 0.95 -4.23
C PRO A 426 13.99 2.30 -4.78
N ARG A 427 14.98 2.29 -5.69
CA ARG A 427 15.46 3.51 -6.37
C ARG A 427 14.40 4.17 -7.26
N ASP A 428 13.52 3.37 -7.86
CA ASP A 428 12.45 3.85 -8.74
C ASP A 428 11.35 4.52 -7.93
N TYR A 429 11.06 3.98 -6.73
CA TYR A 429 10.23 4.66 -5.72
C TYR A 429 10.77 6.06 -5.42
N LEU A 430 12.07 6.21 -5.19
CA LEU A 430 12.66 7.52 -4.95
C LEU A 430 12.61 8.42 -6.18
N GLN A 431 12.85 7.87 -7.37
CA GLN A 431 12.75 8.61 -8.65
C GLN A 431 11.37 9.22 -8.86
N THR A 432 10.30 8.60 -8.32
CA THR A 432 8.94 9.13 -8.41
C THR A 432 8.78 10.54 -7.85
N THR A 433 9.68 10.97 -6.97
CA THR A 433 9.67 12.32 -6.38
C THR A 433 9.91 13.42 -7.41
N ARG A 434 10.35 13.09 -8.63
CA ARG A 434 10.57 14.04 -9.73
C ARG A 434 9.35 14.25 -10.62
N TYR A 435 8.40 13.31 -10.64
CA TYR A 435 7.37 13.26 -11.69
C TYR A 435 5.97 13.50 -11.10
N PRO A 436 5.33 14.65 -11.37
CA PRO A 436 3.97 14.93 -10.87
C PRO A 436 2.88 14.09 -11.52
N ASN A 437 3.08 13.67 -12.77
CA ASN A 437 2.16 12.81 -13.52
C ASN A 437 2.35 11.32 -13.21
N LEU A 438 3.37 10.92 -12.45
CA LEU A 438 3.45 9.56 -11.91
C LEU A 438 2.55 9.45 -10.68
N THR A 439 1.32 9.00 -10.92
CA THR A 439 0.24 9.05 -9.93
C THR A 439 0.19 7.81 -9.06
N THR A 440 0.51 6.63 -9.59
CA THR A 440 0.36 5.37 -8.84
C THR A 440 1.51 4.39 -9.07
N ILE A 441 1.74 3.51 -8.10
CA ILE A 441 2.82 2.50 -8.11
C ILE A 441 2.35 1.19 -7.46
N ARG A 442 2.70 0.04 -8.07
CA ARG A 442 2.29 -1.27 -7.57
C ARG A 442 3.15 -1.67 -6.38
N VAL A 443 2.51 -2.07 -5.27
CA VAL A 443 3.19 -2.41 -4.00
C VAL A 443 2.98 -3.88 -3.56
N SER A 444 2.51 -4.73 -4.46
CA SER A 444 2.33 -6.16 -4.23
C SER A 444 2.62 -6.96 -5.50
N ASP A 445 2.94 -8.24 -5.31
CA ASP A 445 3.10 -9.22 -6.39
C ASP A 445 1.79 -9.41 -7.18
N ASP A 446 1.92 -10.05 -8.36
CA ASP A 446 0.81 -10.30 -9.27
C ASP A 446 -0.34 -11.09 -8.64
N ARG A 447 -1.57 -10.77 -9.04
CA ARG A 447 -2.86 -11.24 -8.52
C ARG A 447 -3.02 -10.98 -7.03
N PHE A 448 -3.68 -9.88 -6.64
CA PHE A 448 -3.82 -9.56 -5.22
C PHE A 448 -4.63 -10.60 -4.46
N ASP A 449 -4.05 -11.18 -3.42
CA ASP A 449 -4.66 -12.19 -2.58
C ASP A 449 -4.13 -12.13 -1.13
N ARG A 450 -4.69 -12.98 -0.27
CA ARG A 450 -4.43 -12.94 1.18
C ARG A 450 -2.94 -13.02 1.57
N PRO A 451 -2.09 -13.85 0.94
CA PRO A 451 -0.65 -13.88 1.22
C PRO A 451 0.08 -12.55 0.99
N LYS A 452 -0.44 -11.69 0.09
CA LYS A 452 0.20 -10.43 -0.31
C LYS A 452 -0.19 -9.24 0.56
N TRP A 453 -1.13 -9.40 1.50
CA TRP A 453 -1.61 -8.30 2.33
C TRP A 453 -0.51 -7.64 3.17
N ASP A 454 0.40 -8.41 3.76
CA ASP A 454 1.50 -7.87 4.57
C ASP A 454 2.43 -6.99 3.72
N MET A 455 2.83 -7.49 2.55
CA MET A 455 3.65 -6.76 1.57
C MET A 455 2.98 -5.47 1.16
N PHE A 456 1.73 -5.55 0.70
CA PHE A 456 0.93 -4.38 0.33
C PHE A 456 0.90 -3.32 1.45
N LEU A 457 0.66 -3.72 2.70
CA LEU A 457 0.54 -2.79 3.82
C LEU A 457 1.87 -2.12 4.17
N TYR A 458 2.97 -2.89 4.27
CA TYR A 458 4.28 -2.31 4.59
C TYR A 458 4.78 -1.39 3.47
N ASP A 459 4.64 -1.80 2.21
CA ASP A 459 5.18 -1.06 1.06
C ASP A 459 4.27 0.13 0.66
N SER A 460 2.99 0.12 1.06
CA SER A 460 2.12 1.31 1.00
C SER A 460 2.65 2.50 1.79
N GLN A 461 3.38 2.26 2.89
CA GLN A 461 4.04 3.33 3.65
C GLN A 461 5.15 4.00 2.84
N LEU A 462 5.92 3.23 2.07
CA LEU A 462 6.97 3.75 1.19
C LEU A 462 6.36 4.61 0.07
N ALA A 463 5.42 4.05 -0.70
CA ALA A 463 4.73 4.74 -1.79
C ALA A 463 4.05 6.04 -1.33
N GLY A 464 3.18 5.93 -0.32
CA GLY A 464 2.38 7.05 0.17
C GLY A 464 3.23 8.19 0.74
N SER A 465 4.42 7.89 1.29
CA SER A 465 5.34 8.93 1.79
C SER A 465 5.94 9.76 0.66
N LEU A 466 6.13 9.18 -0.52
CA LEU A 466 6.70 9.82 -1.71
C LEU A 466 5.64 10.48 -2.61
N GLY A 467 4.39 10.50 -2.14
CA GLY A 467 3.29 11.17 -2.83
C GLY A 467 2.87 10.46 -4.11
N VAL A 468 2.91 9.14 -4.09
CA VAL A 468 2.40 8.26 -5.14
C VAL A 468 1.41 7.30 -4.48
N TRP A 469 0.27 7.07 -5.13
CA TRP A 469 -0.78 6.25 -4.55
C TRP A 469 -0.47 4.76 -4.75
N PRO A 470 -0.39 3.96 -3.68
CA PRO A 470 -0.14 2.53 -3.79
C PRO A 470 -1.36 1.83 -4.37
N TRP A 471 -1.12 0.75 -5.11
CA TRP A 471 -2.19 -0.07 -5.66
C TRP A 471 -1.85 -1.55 -5.57
N VAL A 472 -2.90 -2.38 -5.44
CA VAL A 472 -2.83 -3.75 -4.92
C VAL A 472 -2.53 -4.83 -5.96
N ASP A 473 -2.61 -4.53 -7.24
CA ASP A 473 -2.88 -5.49 -8.32
C ASP A 473 -4.36 -5.89 -8.53
N VAL A 474 -4.66 -6.50 -9.68
CA VAL A 474 -5.96 -7.07 -10.02
C VAL A 474 -6.41 -8.13 -9.02
N PHE A 475 -7.71 -8.12 -8.75
CA PHE A 475 -8.40 -9.12 -7.93
C PHE A 475 -9.83 -9.30 -8.45
N MET A 476 -10.58 -10.24 -7.87
CA MET A 476 -11.96 -10.50 -8.29
C MET A 476 -12.94 -9.73 -7.43
N SER A 477 -13.97 -9.15 -8.03
CA SER A 477 -14.98 -8.33 -7.34
C SER A 477 -15.71 -9.07 -6.22
N GLY A 478 -15.75 -10.41 -6.22
CA GLY A 478 -16.28 -11.21 -5.11
C GLY A 478 -15.42 -11.24 -3.84
N GLU A 479 -14.15 -10.83 -3.92
CA GLU A 479 -13.16 -10.94 -2.85
C GLU A 479 -13.23 -9.73 -1.92
N THR A 480 -14.17 -9.76 -0.97
CA THR A 480 -14.48 -8.63 -0.08
C THR A 480 -13.27 -8.07 0.69
N GLY A 481 -12.38 -8.93 1.20
CA GLY A 481 -11.17 -8.47 1.91
C GLY A 481 -10.19 -7.73 1.00
N ASN A 482 -10.01 -8.22 -0.24
CA ASN A 482 -9.15 -7.59 -1.24
C ASN A 482 -9.74 -6.24 -1.68
N LEU A 483 -11.05 -6.20 -1.94
CA LEU A 483 -11.76 -4.97 -2.28
C LEU A 483 -11.68 -3.91 -1.17
N LEU A 484 -11.81 -4.34 0.09
CA LEU A 484 -11.66 -3.45 1.24
C LEU A 484 -10.26 -2.84 1.29
N LEU A 485 -9.20 -3.66 1.19
CA LEU A 485 -7.81 -3.16 1.20
C LEU A 485 -7.50 -2.27 0.01
N ALA A 486 -7.99 -2.61 -1.19
CA ALA A 486 -7.88 -1.77 -2.38
C ALA A 486 -8.51 -0.40 -2.14
N ASN A 487 -9.70 -0.32 -1.51
CA ASN A 487 -10.32 0.95 -1.18
C ASN A 487 -9.54 1.73 -0.09
N LEU A 488 -9.07 1.03 0.95
CA LEU A 488 -8.32 1.62 2.05
C LEU A 488 -6.90 2.10 1.62
N SER A 489 -6.40 1.65 0.47
CA SER A 489 -5.15 2.15 -0.14
C SER A 489 -5.22 3.63 -0.53
N ALA A 490 -6.43 4.18 -0.67
CA ALA A 490 -6.71 5.46 -1.32
C ALA A 490 -6.23 5.55 -2.79
N GLY A 491 -5.73 4.47 -3.37
CA GLY A 491 -5.31 4.33 -4.74
C GLY A 491 -6.43 3.88 -5.70
N PRO A 492 -6.06 3.28 -6.85
CA PRO A 492 -6.95 2.66 -7.81
C PRO A 492 -7.73 1.46 -7.24
N VAL A 493 -8.91 1.23 -7.80
CA VAL A 493 -9.70 0.01 -7.55
C VAL A 493 -10.05 -0.63 -8.88
N GLY A 494 -9.37 -1.73 -9.17
CA GLY A 494 -9.47 -2.48 -10.41
C GLY A 494 -9.81 -3.94 -10.20
N VAL A 495 -10.73 -4.50 -10.98
CA VAL A 495 -11.09 -5.92 -10.92
C VAL A 495 -11.02 -6.59 -12.29
N GLY A 496 -10.82 -7.90 -12.30
CA GLY A 496 -10.57 -8.70 -13.52
C GLY A 496 -11.53 -9.87 -13.72
N ASP A 497 -12.78 -9.77 -13.25
CA ASP A 497 -13.76 -10.86 -13.29
C ASP A 497 -14.14 -11.29 -14.72
N LYS A 498 -14.41 -12.59 -14.91
CA LYS A 498 -14.99 -13.14 -16.13
C LYS A 498 -16.43 -12.65 -16.35
N LEU A 499 -16.90 -12.70 -17.60
CA LEU A 499 -18.32 -12.56 -17.92
C LEU A 499 -19.20 -13.45 -17.02
N GLY A 500 -20.23 -12.86 -16.41
CA GLY A 500 -21.16 -13.53 -15.52
C GLY A 500 -20.67 -13.72 -14.08
N LYS A 501 -19.48 -13.19 -13.72
CA LYS A 501 -18.89 -13.37 -12.38
C LYS A 501 -18.78 -12.09 -11.55
N VAL A 502 -18.98 -10.92 -12.15
CA VAL A 502 -18.90 -9.65 -11.42
C VAL A 502 -19.92 -9.58 -10.27
N ASN A 503 -19.48 -9.08 -9.13
CA ASN A 503 -20.26 -8.89 -7.91
C ASN A 503 -20.58 -7.40 -7.71
N ALA A 504 -21.68 -6.95 -8.31
CA ALA A 504 -22.14 -5.56 -8.20
C ALA A 504 -22.32 -5.11 -6.74
N GLY A 505 -22.90 -5.97 -5.89
CA GLY A 505 -23.18 -5.65 -4.49
C GLY A 505 -21.93 -5.30 -3.69
N ASN A 506 -20.83 -5.99 -3.98
CA ASN A 506 -19.55 -5.71 -3.35
C ASN A 506 -18.90 -4.44 -3.92
N LEU A 507 -18.91 -4.24 -5.24
CA LEU A 507 -18.37 -3.02 -5.87
C LEU A 507 -19.08 -1.75 -5.38
N PHE A 508 -20.39 -1.78 -5.14
CA PHE A 508 -21.11 -0.64 -4.56
C PHE A 508 -20.74 -0.35 -3.09
N LYS A 509 -19.95 -1.19 -2.41
CA LYS A 509 -19.37 -0.86 -1.09
C LYS A 509 -18.24 0.16 -1.18
N VAL A 510 -17.66 0.35 -2.37
CA VAL A 510 -16.54 1.29 -2.57
C VAL A 510 -16.94 2.49 -3.44
N VAL A 511 -17.97 2.39 -4.28
CA VAL A 511 -18.38 3.49 -5.17
C VAL A 511 -19.81 3.96 -5.01
N ARG A 512 -20.04 5.21 -5.41
CA ARG A 512 -21.38 5.75 -5.64
C ARG A 512 -21.99 5.21 -6.95
N PRO A 513 -23.30 5.41 -7.20
CA PRO A 513 -23.94 4.96 -8.44
C PRO A 513 -23.40 5.58 -9.74
N ASP A 514 -22.65 6.69 -9.67
CA ASP A 514 -21.95 7.30 -10.81
C ASP A 514 -20.51 6.79 -10.98
N GLY A 515 -20.05 5.87 -10.13
CA GLY A 515 -18.76 5.21 -10.25
C GLY A 515 -17.62 5.91 -9.55
N ILE A 516 -17.89 7.05 -8.90
CA ILE A 516 -16.91 7.74 -8.09
C ILE A 516 -16.61 6.93 -6.83
N ILE A 517 -15.32 6.67 -6.61
CA ILE A 517 -14.83 5.93 -5.46
C ILE A 517 -14.92 6.81 -4.20
N VAL A 518 -15.44 6.22 -3.11
CA VAL A 518 -15.46 6.81 -1.77
C VAL A 518 -14.37 6.15 -0.93
N LYS A 519 -13.30 6.90 -0.65
CA LYS A 519 -12.03 6.39 -0.11
C LYS A 519 -11.39 7.36 0.90
N PRO A 520 -10.34 6.93 1.64
CA PRO A 520 -9.76 7.73 2.71
C PRO A 520 -8.77 8.77 2.17
N ASP A 521 -8.31 9.66 3.05
CA ASP A 521 -7.43 10.77 2.68
C ASP A 521 -5.99 10.32 2.39
N VAL A 522 -5.56 9.19 2.98
CA VAL A 522 -4.21 8.64 2.88
C VAL A 522 -4.26 7.11 2.75
N PRO A 523 -3.17 6.46 2.30
CA PRO A 523 -3.13 5.01 2.27
C PRO A 523 -3.17 4.38 3.66
N ILE A 524 -3.74 3.18 3.76
CA ILE A 524 -3.65 2.34 4.94
C ILE A 524 -2.23 1.79 5.11
N VAL A 525 -1.73 1.89 6.34
CA VAL A 525 -0.38 1.46 6.72
C VAL A 525 -0.38 0.81 8.11
N PRO A 526 0.54 -0.12 8.41
CA PRO A 526 0.67 -0.72 9.73
C PRO A 526 0.91 0.32 10.82
N THR A 527 0.44 0.02 12.04
CA THR A 527 0.76 0.85 13.20
C THR A 527 2.22 0.69 13.61
N ASP A 528 2.76 1.67 14.33
CA ASP A 528 4.13 1.61 14.87
C ASP A 528 4.33 0.38 15.76
N ALA A 529 3.32 -0.04 16.54
CA ALA A 529 3.40 -1.26 17.35
C ALA A 529 3.53 -2.53 16.50
N THR A 530 2.90 -2.55 15.33
CA THR A 530 3.02 -3.65 14.37
C THR A 530 4.44 -3.71 13.80
N TYR A 531 5.01 -2.58 13.36
CA TYR A 531 6.41 -2.50 12.93
C TYR A 531 7.39 -2.98 14.00
N VAL A 532 7.26 -2.49 15.24
CA VAL A 532 8.12 -2.89 16.38
C VAL A 532 7.92 -4.38 16.73
N GLY A 533 6.70 -4.89 16.63
CA GLY A 533 6.44 -6.32 16.87
C GLY A 533 7.03 -7.23 15.83
N GLU A 534 6.94 -6.84 14.55
CA GLU A 534 7.52 -7.59 13.45
C GLU A 534 9.06 -7.61 13.54
N ALA A 535 9.68 -6.45 13.71
CA ALA A 535 11.12 -6.35 13.83
C ALA A 535 11.67 -7.08 15.08
N ALA A 536 10.89 -7.17 16.16
CA ALA A 536 11.25 -7.99 17.32
C ALA A 536 11.08 -9.50 17.08
N GLY A 537 10.68 -9.95 15.89
CA GLY A 537 10.46 -11.37 15.56
C GLY A 537 9.22 -11.98 16.20
N ARG A 538 8.30 -11.16 16.71
CA ARG A 538 7.08 -11.64 17.40
C ARG A 538 5.95 -12.01 16.45
N MET A 539 5.98 -11.46 15.24
CA MET A 539 4.95 -11.63 14.21
C MET A 539 3.53 -11.43 14.76
N PRO A 540 3.23 -10.25 15.34
CA PRO A 540 1.94 -9.95 15.98
C PRO A 540 0.77 -10.05 14.99
N ALA A 541 -0.49 -9.95 15.44
CA ALA A 541 -1.57 -9.67 14.50
C ALA A 541 -1.24 -8.40 13.69
N MET A 542 -1.58 -8.40 12.41
CA MET A 542 -1.48 -7.18 11.62
C MET A 542 -2.52 -6.21 12.15
N VAL A 543 -2.11 -4.97 12.45
CA VAL A 543 -3.01 -3.85 12.72
C VAL A 543 -2.55 -2.69 11.86
N ALA A 544 -3.41 -2.27 10.94
CA ALA A 544 -3.15 -1.17 10.02
C ALA A 544 -4.28 -0.15 10.08
N SER A 545 -3.95 1.12 9.84
CA SER A 545 -4.92 2.21 9.92
C SER A 545 -4.76 3.26 8.82
N THR A 546 -5.88 3.86 8.45
CA THR A 546 -5.99 5.07 7.63
C THR A 546 -7.06 6.01 8.21
N HIS A 547 -7.28 7.17 7.59
CA HIS A 547 -8.20 8.18 8.10
C HIS A 547 -8.89 9.03 7.03
N ALA A 548 -9.99 9.66 7.42
CA ALA A 548 -10.64 10.78 6.73
C ALA A 548 -10.85 11.93 7.71
N ALA A 549 -10.43 13.15 7.34
CA ALA A 549 -10.31 14.30 8.22
C ALA A 549 -11.32 15.42 7.93
N HIS A 550 -12.28 15.65 8.81
CA HIS A 550 -13.17 16.80 8.77
C HIS A 550 -12.75 17.88 9.79
N VAL A 551 -13.51 18.98 9.85
CA VAL A 551 -13.23 20.11 10.74
C VAL A 551 -13.37 19.65 12.19
N GLY A 552 -12.24 19.51 12.89
CA GLY A 552 -12.18 19.10 14.30
C GLY A 552 -12.50 17.63 14.58
N LEU A 553 -12.80 16.83 13.55
CA LEU A 553 -13.17 15.42 13.67
C LEU A 553 -12.38 14.63 12.65
N THR A 554 -11.69 13.57 13.08
CA THR A 554 -10.95 12.72 12.15
C THR A 554 -11.35 11.27 12.40
N TYR A 555 -11.89 10.62 11.39
CA TYR A 555 -12.36 9.24 11.44
C TYR A 555 -11.20 8.30 11.14
N ARG A 556 -11.01 7.23 11.91
CA ARG A 556 -10.02 6.19 11.60
C ARG A 556 -10.70 4.92 11.10
N TYR A 557 -10.02 4.27 10.18
CA TYR A 557 -10.38 2.99 9.62
C TYR A 557 -9.27 2.02 9.97
N VAL A 558 -9.56 1.03 10.80
CA VAL A 558 -8.59 0.07 11.32
C VAL A 558 -8.92 -1.30 10.77
N PHE A 559 -7.97 -1.90 10.07
CA PHE A 559 -8.08 -3.28 9.58
C PHE A 559 -7.06 -4.14 10.32
N ALA A 560 -7.50 -5.28 10.83
CA ALA A 560 -6.64 -6.22 11.52
C ALA A 560 -6.93 -7.66 11.13
N TYR A 561 -5.89 -8.49 11.12
CA TYR A 561 -6.01 -9.91 10.84
C TYR A 561 -4.92 -10.72 11.52
N ALA A 562 -5.23 -11.98 11.78
CA ALA A 562 -4.27 -12.93 12.32
C ALA A 562 -3.27 -13.38 11.26
N ARG A 563 -2.01 -13.47 11.69
CA ARG A 563 -0.86 -13.96 10.92
C ARG A 563 -0.31 -15.28 11.45
N GLN A 564 -0.90 -15.80 12.52
CA GLN A 564 -0.63 -17.14 13.05
C GLN A 564 -1.95 -17.85 13.33
N PHE A 565 -1.85 -19.17 13.47
CA PHE A 565 -2.90 -20.04 13.97
C PHE A 565 -2.55 -20.51 15.39
N ALA A 566 -3.55 -21.00 16.13
CA ALA A 566 -3.31 -21.63 17.42
C ALA A 566 -2.52 -22.94 17.23
N ALA A 567 -1.33 -23.04 17.83
CA ALA A 567 -0.48 -24.22 17.72
C ALA A 567 -1.20 -25.47 18.29
N PRO A 568 -1.24 -26.59 17.55
CA PRO A 568 -1.89 -27.80 18.02
C PRO A 568 -1.11 -28.47 19.17
N GLN A 569 -1.81 -29.22 20.03
CA GLN A 569 -1.17 -29.99 21.12
C GLN A 569 -0.34 -31.17 20.60
N GLN A 570 -0.76 -31.77 19.49
CA GLN A 570 -0.08 -32.89 18.85
C GLN A 570 -0.05 -32.67 17.33
N ILE A 571 1.06 -33.04 16.68
CA ILE A 571 1.23 -32.96 15.21
C ILE A 571 1.50 -34.36 14.66
N TYR A 572 0.78 -34.70 13.61
CA TYR A 572 0.92 -35.95 12.85
C TYR A 572 1.27 -35.62 11.40
N GLN A 573 2.52 -35.89 11.02
CA GLN A 573 3.05 -35.63 9.67
C GLN A 573 2.30 -36.42 8.59
N ALA A 574 1.90 -35.77 7.50
CA ALA A 574 1.11 -36.39 6.44
C ALA A 574 1.92 -37.41 5.65
N GLU A 575 3.21 -37.15 5.41
CA GLU A 575 4.11 -38.06 4.71
C GLU A 575 4.47 -39.32 5.52
N SER A 576 4.16 -39.31 6.83
CA SER A 576 4.28 -40.49 7.72
C SER A 576 2.94 -41.21 7.92
N ALA A 577 1.85 -40.69 7.35
CA ALA A 577 0.52 -41.27 7.46
C ALA A 577 0.33 -42.41 6.44
N LYS A 578 -0.81 -43.10 6.52
CA LYS A 578 -1.18 -44.09 5.50
C LYS A 578 -1.77 -43.36 4.29
N LEU A 579 -1.06 -43.44 3.17
CA LEU A 579 -1.45 -42.83 1.90
C LEU A 579 -2.10 -43.87 0.97
N SER A 580 -3.08 -43.42 0.18
CA SER A 580 -3.62 -44.17 -0.96
C SER A 580 -3.87 -43.20 -2.10
N GLY A 581 -3.23 -43.46 -3.25
CA GLY A 581 -3.25 -42.57 -4.41
C GLY A 581 -2.37 -41.33 -4.23
N ALA A 582 -2.51 -40.62 -3.10
CA ALA A 582 -1.61 -39.56 -2.69
C ALA A 582 -0.15 -40.06 -2.54
N VAL A 583 0.81 -39.20 -2.86
CA VAL A 583 2.25 -39.51 -2.81
C VAL A 583 3.00 -38.49 -1.94
N VAL A 584 4.24 -38.80 -1.56
CA VAL A 584 5.07 -37.88 -0.79
C VAL A 584 5.82 -36.92 -1.72
N GLY A 585 5.53 -35.62 -1.61
CA GLY A 585 6.20 -34.53 -2.32
C GLY A 585 7.27 -33.81 -1.47
N ARG A 586 8.20 -33.11 -2.15
CA ARG A 586 9.32 -32.35 -1.55
C ARG A 586 9.77 -31.12 -2.34
N ASP A 587 9.10 -30.87 -3.47
CA ASP A 587 9.45 -29.87 -4.48
C ASP A 587 8.92 -28.47 -4.16
N ASN A 588 7.98 -28.34 -3.23
CA ASN A 588 7.44 -27.07 -2.76
C ASN A 588 7.95 -26.76 -1.35
N SER A 589 8.70 -25.66 -1.16
CA SER A 589 9.28 -25.32 0.14
C SER A 589 8.22 -24.90 1.19
N GLY A 590 8.62 -24.89 2.47
CA GLY A 590 7.79 -24.41 3.58
C GLY A 590 6.98 -25.48 4.32
N TYR A 591 7.02 -26.74 3.90
CA TYR A 591 6.52 -27.88 4.70
C TYR A 591 7.40 -28.13 5.92
N THR A 592 6.89 -28.91 6.87
CA THR A 592 7.64 -29.37 8.05
C THR A 592 7.98 -30.85 7.91
N GLY A 593 8.94 -31.35 8.70
CA GLY A 593 9.33 -32.76 8.57
C GLY A 593 10.11 -33.04 7.29
N SER A 594 9.74 -34.11 6.58
CA SER A 594 10.51 -34.68 5.48
C SER A 594 9.83 -34.60 4.10
N GLY A 595 8.58 -34.12 4.06
CA GLY A 595 7.80 -33.93 2.85
C GLY A 595 6.36 -33.54 3.20
N PHE A 596 5.46 -33.68 2.23
CA PHE A 596 4.02 -33.48 2.38
C PHE A 596 3.26 -34.54 1.57
N ALA A 597 1.97 -34.72 1.82
CA ALA A 597 1.10 -35.56 1.00
C ALA A 597 0.52 -34.76 -0.16
N ASP A 598 0.77 -35.22 -1.38
CA ASP A 598 0.28 -34.63 -2.65
C ASP A 598 -0.78 -35.55 -3.28
N TYR A 599 -2.00 -35.04 -3.41
CA TYR A 599 -3.13 -35.75 -4.00
C TYR A 599 -3.02 -35.73 -5.53
N GLN A 600 -3.00 -36.91 -6.16
CA GLN A 600 -2.75 -37.09 -7.59
C GLN A 600 -4.03 -37.14 -8.43
N HIS A 601 -5.14 -37.62 -7.85
CA HIS A 601 -6.40 -37.81 -8.58
C HIS A 601 -7.53 -36.95 -8.02
N ALA A 602 -8.50 -36.66 -8.90
CA ALA A 602 -9.66 -35.85 -8.55
C ALA A 602 -10.47 -36.43 -7.38
N ASP A 603 -10.56 -37.75 -7.29
CA ASP A 603 -11.37 -38.51 -6.34
C ASP A 603 -10.60 -39.69 -5.75
N GLY A 604 -10.96 -40.09 -4.53
CA GLY A 604 -10.58 -41.37 -3.93
C GLY A 604 -9.19 -41.42 -3.29
N ASP A 605 -8.29 -40.50 -3.66
CA ASP A 605 -7.02 -40.30 -2.96
C ASP A 605 -7.28 -39.92 -1.51
N TYR A 606 -6.50 -40.47 -0.57
CA TYR A 606 -6.63 -40.14 0.85
C TYR A 606 -5.32 -40.17 1.63
N VAL A 607 -5.34 -39.38 2.71
CA VAL A 607 -4.36 -39.42 3.81
C VAL A 607 -5.10 -39.88 5.06
N GLU A 608 -4.59 -40.92 5.73
CA GLU A 608 -5.19 -41.49 6.95
C GLU A 608 -4.18 -41.54 8.10
N TRP A 609 -4.47 -40.81 9.17
CA TRP A 609 -3.69 -40.75 10.40
C TRP A 609 -4.28 -41.65 11.48
N THR A 610 -3.40 -42.24 12.30
CA THR A 610 -3.79 -42.87 13.58
C THR A 610 -3.46 -41.91 14.72
N VAL A 611 -4.48 -41.30 15.30
CA VAL A 611 -4.39 -40.27 16.35
C VAL A 611 -4.56 -40.91 17.73
N GLN A 612 -3.70 -40.56 18.69
CA GLN A 612 -3.80 -40.98 20.08
C GLN A 612 -4.45 -39.89 20.95
N ALA A 613 -5.70 -40.13 21.36
CA ALA A 613 -6.44 -39.22 22.23
C ALA A 613 -6.30 -39.65 23.71
N PRO A 614 -5.81 -38.78 24.61
CA PRO A 614 -5.63 -39.12 26.02
C PRO A 614 -6.94 -39.42 26.78
N ALA A 615 -8.08 -38.91 26.30
CA ALA A 615 -9.40 -39.16 26.84
C ALA A 615 -10.45 -39.12 25.72
N ALA A 616 -11.63 -39.70 25.96
CA ALA A 616 -12.75 -39.52 25.06
C ALA A 616 -13.29 -38.09 25.18
N GLY A 617 -13.65 -37.46 24.06
CA GLY A 617 -14.22 -36.12 24.07
C GLY A 617 -14.16 -35.41 22.71
N THR A 618 -14.49 -34.12 22.72
CA THR A 618 -14.34 -33.24 21.56
C THR A 618 -12.88 -32.85 21.37
N TYR A 619 -12.40 -32.93 20.14
CA TYR A 619 -11.09 -32.48 19.71
C TYR A 619 -11.23 -31.58 18.48
N THR A 620 -10.32 -30.62 18.37
CA THR A 620 -10.12 -29.83 17.16
C THR A 620 -9.05 -30.49 16.30
N LEU A 621 -9.37 -30.71 15.04
CA LEU A 621 -8.50 -31.24 13.98
C LEU A 621 -8.10 -30.08 13.06
N GLN A 622 -6.82 -29.79 12.95
CA GLN A 622 -6.26 -28.73 12.13
C GLN A 622 -5.40 -29.35 11.01
N PHE A 623 -5.63 -28.98 9.76
CA PHE A 623 -4.90 -29.46 8.61
C PHE A 623 -4.06 -28.32 8.05
N ARG A 624 -2.73 -28.46 8.10
CA ARG A 624 -1.84 -27.51 7.42
C ARG A 624 -1.68 -27.92 5.97
N TYR A 625 -1.90 -26.99 5.05
CA TYR A 625 -1.98 -27.28 3.63
C TYR A 625 -1.51 -26.14 2.74
N ALA A 626 -1.22 -26.46 1.48
CA ALA A 626 -1.04 -25.49 0.40
C ALA A 626 -2.00 -25.83 -0.76
N ASN A 627 -2.53 -24.82 -1.44
CA ASN A 627 -3.40 -24.94 -2.61
C ASN A 627 -3.20 -23.76 -3.58
N ALA A 628 -2.46 -23.98 -4.66
CA ALA A 628 -2.19 -22.95 -5.67
C ALA A 628 -3.20 -22.94 -6.84
N SER A 629 -4.33 -23.65 -6.75
CA SER A 629 -5.29 -23.72 -7.86
C SER A 629 -6.19 -22.48 -8.00
N PHE A 630 -6.01 -21.47 -7.14
CA PHE A 630 -6.86 -20.26 -7.05
C PHE A 630 -8.37 -20.54 -6.85
N THR A 631 -8.75 -21.80 -6.66
CA THR A 631 -10.11 -22.28 -6.32
C THR A 631 -10.06 -23.19 -5.10
N ASP A 632 -11.20 -23.40 -4.45
CA ASP A 632 -11.33 -24.33 -3.33
C ASP A 632 -11.11 -25.80 -3.77
N ARG A 633 -10.48 -26.62 -2.90
CA ARG A 633 -10.26 -28.07 -3.10
C ARG A 633 -10.73 -28.86 -1.88
N PRO A 634 -12.05 -29.05 -1.70
CA PRO A 634 -12.60 -29.65 -0.49
C PRO A 634 -12.22 -31.13 -0.32
N LEU A 635 -12.04 -31.55 0.94
CA LEU A 635 -11.79 -32.96 1.31
C LEU A 635 -12.91 -33.46 2.24
N ALA A 636 -13.35 -34.70 2.03
CA ALA A 636 -14.23 -35.40 2.95
C ALA A 636 -13.43 -35.94 4.14
N VAL A 637 -13.66 -35.39 5.34
CA VAL A 637 -12.97 -35.74 6.58
C VAL A 637 -13.83 -36.69 7.42
N SER A 638 -13.33 -37.90 7.71
CA SER A 638 -14.02 -38.91 8.54
C SER A 638 -13.18 -39.33 9.73
N VAL A 639 -13.86 -39.72 10.82
CA VAL A 639 -13.24 -40.21 12.06
C VAL A 639 -13.79 -41.59 12.39
N ASN A 640 -12.91 -42.57 12.66
CA ASN A 640 -13.28 -43.93 13.03
C ASN A 640 -14.27 -44.61 12.05
N GLY A 641 -14.21 -44.26 10.76
CA GLY A 641 -15.10 -44.78 9.73
C GLY A 641 -16.54 -44.25 9.79
N ALA A 642 -16.82 -43.24 10.61
CA ALA A 642 -18.11 -42.55 10.63
C ALA A 642 -18.33 -41.72 9.34
N ALA A 643 -19.55 -41.19 9.18
CA ALA A 643 -19.90 -40.30 8.07
C ALA A 643 -18.93 -39.12 7.98
N ALA A 644 -18.46 -38.82 6.77
CA ALA A 644 -17.52 -37.74 6.54
C ALA A 644 -18.21 -36.37 6.59
N THR A 645 -17.43 -35.34 6.94
CA THR A 645 -17.79 -33.94 6.79
C THR A 645 -16.93 -33.33 5.69
N ASP A 646 -17.54 -32.62 4.75
CA ASP A 646 -16.80 -31.88 3.73
C ASP A 646 -16.14 -30.66 4.35
N LEU A 647 -14.82 -30.58 4.26
CA LEU A 647 -14.01 -29.47 4.74
C LEU A 647 -13.41 -28.73 3.55
N SER A 648 -13.62 -27.42 3.50
CA SER A 648 -13.05 -26.51 2.49
C SER A 648 -11.55 -26.31 2.71
N PHE A 649 -10.79 -26.29 1.62
CA PHE A 649 -9.35 -25.96 1.57
C PHE A 649 -9.14 -24.86 0.51
N PRO A 650 -9.46 -23.59 0.84
CA PRO A 650 -9.36 -22.47 -0.08
C PRO A 650 -7.96 -22.30 -0.68
N SER A 651 -7.83 -21.54 -1.76
CA SER A 651 -6.50 -21.28 -2.29
C SER A 651 -5.60 -20.56 -1.26
N THR A 652 -4.35 -21.00 -1.18
CA THR A 652 -3.27 -20.32 -0.45
C THR A 652 -2.42 -19.43 -1.37
N GLY A 653 -2.84 -19.23 -2.62
CA GLY A 653 -2.11 -18.49 -3.65
C GLY A 653 -1.01 -19.31 -4.30
N TRP A 654 -0.08 -19.86 -3.51
CA TRP A 654 1.11 -20.57 -4.01
C TRP A 654 1.33 -21.90 -3.30
N TRP A 655 1.98 -22.87 -3.98
CA TRP A 655 2.33 -24.17 -3.40
C TRP A 655 3.37 -24.08 -2.29
N THR A 656 4.13 -23.00 -2.24
CA THR A 656 5.09 -22.67 -1.18
C THR A 656 4.47 -21.89 -0.02
N THR A 657 3.20 -21.48 -0.14
CA THR A 657 2.46 -20.78 0.90
C THR A 657 1.50 -21.74 1.60
N TRP A 658 1.68 -21.86 2.91
CA TRP A 658 0.95 -22.83 3.72
C TRP A 658 0.00 -22.13 4.69
N SER A 659 -1.21 -22.66 4.81
CA SER A 659 -2.24 -22.18 5.74
C SER A 659 -2.79 -23.33 6.57
N VAL A 660 -3.69 -23.03 7.51
CA VAL A 660 -4.37 -24.02 8.36
C VAL A 660 -5.87 -23.84 8.25
N VAL A 661 -6.57 -24.94 7.98
CA VAL A 661 -8.03 -25.07 8.16
C VAL A 661 -8.31 -26.17 9.16
N GLY A 662 -9.54 -26.31 9.63
CA GLY A 662 -9.84 -27.37 10.58
C GLY A 662 -11.31 -27.53 10.89
N THR A 663 -11.61 -28.58 11.64
CA THR A 663 -12.96 -28.95 12.10
C THR A 663 -12.90 -29.55 13.49
N THR A 664 -14.04 -29.69 14.16
CA THR A 664 -14.14 -30.41 15.43
C THR A 664 -14.69 -31.82 15.21
N ALA A 665 -14.14 -32.80 15.92
CA ALA A 665 -14.63 -34.17 15.91
C ALA A 665 -14.62 -34.77 17.33
N THR A 666 -15.42 -35.80 17.54
CA THR A 666 -15.39 -36.57 18.78
C THR A 666 -14.42 -37.74 18.62
N LEU A 667 -13.41 -37.81 19.48
CA LEU A 667 -12.46 -38.93 19.54
C LEU A 667 -12.77 -39.83 20.75
N ALA A 668 -12.60 -41.14 20.58
CA ALA A 668 -12.57 -42.09 21.68
C ALA A 668 -11.23 -42.02 22.42
N ALA A 669 -11.17 -42.46 23.68
CA ALA A 669 -9.88 -42.60 24.36
C ALA A 669 -9.01 -43.66 23.66
N GLY A 670 -7.72 -43.36 23.46
CA GLY A 670 -6.78 -44.23 22.74
C GLY A 670 -6.71 -43.93 21.23
N ALA A 671 -6.51 -44.97 20.43
CA ALA A 671 -6.29 -44.85 19.00
C ALA A 671 -7.58 -44.51 18.24
N ASN A 672 -7.52 -43.51 17.38
CA ASN A 672 -8.59 -43.10 16.47
C ASN A 672 -8.03 -43.00 15.05
N THR A 673 -8.83 -43.34 14.04
CA THR A 673 -8.48 -43.05 12.65
C THR A 673 -9.10 -41.73 12.22
N VAL A 674 -8.30 -40.87 11.59
CA VAL A 674 -8.76 -39.64 10.93
C VAL A 674 -8.34 -39.73 9.48
N ARG A 675 -9.29 -39.60 8.54
CA ARG A 675 -9.04 -39.73 7.10
C ARG A 675 -9.57 -38.51 6.36
N ALA A 676 -8.77 -37.92 5.49
CA ALA A 676 -9.16 -36.86 4.56
C ALA A 676 -9.08 -37.37 3.12
N THR A 677 -10.22 -37.41 2.42
CA THR A 677 -10.37 -38.02 1.09
C THR A 677 -10.77 -36.98 0.04
N ALA A 678 -10.16 -37.03 -1.16
CA ALA A 678 -10.51 -36.15 -2.27
C ALA A 678 -11.89 -36.48 -2.87
N THR A 679 -12.64 -35.43 -3.23
CA THR A 679 -14.06 -35.49 -3.64
C THR A 679 -14.39 -34.68 -4.91
N GLY A 680 -13.53 -34.78 -5.93
CA GLY A 680 -13.83 -34.31 -7.29
C GLY A 680 -12.93 -33.19 -7.81
N ALA A 681 -12.00 -32.71 -6.99
CA ALA A 681 -11.12 -31.57 -7.30
C ALA A 681 -9.63 -31.83 -6.96
N SER A 682 -9.25 -33.09 -6.71
CA SER A 682 -8.02 -33.45 -6.00
C SER A 682 -8.01 -32.82 -4.59
N GLY A 683 -6.92 -32.98 -3.85
CA GLY A 683 -6.64 -32.25 -2.61
C GLY A 683 -5.66 -31.10 -2.83
N GLY A 684 -5.54 -30.24 -1.82
CA GLY A 684 -4.31 -29.47 -1.63
C GLY A 684 -3.18 -30.36 -1.11
N ASN A 685 -1.95 -29.85 -1.13
CA ASN A 685 -0.82 -30.51 -0.47
C ASN A 685 -1.03 -30.43 1.03
N ILE A 686 -1.06 -31.56 1.74
CA ILE A 686 -1.22 -31.60 3.20
C ILE A 686 0.13 -31.85 3.85
N ASP A 687 0.55 -30.94 4.73
CA ASP A 687 1.78 -31.06 5.52
C ASP A 687 1.53 -31.92 6.76
N TRP A 688 0.55 -31.57 7.60
CA TRP A 688 0.24 -32.33 8.81
C TRP A 688 -1.21 -32.20 9.26
N LEU A 689 -1.60 -33.14 10.13
CA LEU A 689 -2.78 -33.07 11.01
C LEU A 689 -2.37 -32.69 12.44
N GLY A 690 -2.91 -31.59 12.93
CA GLY A 690 -2.80 -31.07 14.28
C GLY A 690 -4.02 -31.47 15.09
N VAL A 691 -3.82 -31.89 16.34
CA VAL A 691 -4.89 -32.37 17.21
C VAL A 691 -4.81 -31.67 18.55
N THR A 692 -5.91 -31.06 18.97
CA THR A 692 -6.04 -30.34 20.25
C THR A 692 -7.30 -30.79 20.97
N GLN A 693 -7.19 -31.15 22.25
CA GLN A 693 -8.35 -31.47 23.06
C GLN A 693 -9.22 -30.23 23.32
N GLY A 694 -10.53 -30.38 23.15
CA GLY A 694 -11.50 -29.28 23.22
C GLY A 694 -11.67 -28.53 21.89
N SER A 695 -12.44 -27.45 21.95
CA SER A 695 -12.69 -26.56 20.81
C SER A 695 -11.72 -25.38 20.87
N VAL A 696 -10.85 -25.27 19.86
CA VAL A 696 -9.97 -24.11 19.63
C VAL A 696 -10.23 -23.57 18.21
N PRO A 697 -9.82 -22.33 17.90
CA PRO A 697 -9.94 -21.79 16.54
C PRO A 697 -9.27 -22.71 15.50
N THR A 698 -9.99 -23.00 14.42
CA THR A 698 -9.57 -23.95 13.37
C THR A 698 -8.78 -23.31 12.22
N GLY A 699 -8.67 -21.97 12.21
CA GLY A 699 -7.90 -21.23 11.23
C GLY A 699 -6.96 -20.22 11.89
N MET A 700 -6.54 -19.22 11.12
CA MET A 700 -5.75 -18.09 11.62
C MET A 700 -6.51 -17.39 12.76
N SER A 701 -5.84 -17.21 13.90
CA SER A 701 -6.42 -16.60 15.10
C SER A 701 -5.31 -16.02 15.97
N GLN A 702 -5.40 -14.74 16.28
CA GLN A 702 -4.45 -14.04 17.15
C GLN A 702 -5.16 -12.92 17.90
N ASP A 703 -4.65 -12.56 19.08
CA ASP A 703 -5.08 -11.35 19.76
C ASP A 703 -4.48 -10.12 19.07
N ALA A 704 -5.34 -9.14 18.80
CA ALA A 704 -4.97 -7.83 18.28
C ALA A 704 -5.44 -6.75 19.27
N SER A 705 -4.67 -5.68 19.35
CA SER A 705 -5.06 -4.50 20.13
C SER A 705 -4.46 -3.24 19.56
N PHE A 706 -5.16 -2.12 19.75
CA PHE A 706 -4.62 -0.78 19.50
C PHE A 706 -5.19 0.21 20.51
N THR A 707 -4.46 1.28 20.78
CA THR A 707 -4.99 2.42 21.57
C THR A 707 -5.56 3.49 20.64
N LEU A 708 -6.48 4.32 21.15
CA LEU A 708 -6.95 5.49 20.39
C LEU A 708 -5.79 6.40 19.98
N ALA A 709 -4.83 6.63 20.88
CA ALA A 709 -3.66 7.47 20.61
C ALA A 709 -2.76 6.89 19.51
N GLU A 710 -2.59 5.57 19.45
CA GLU A 710 -1.79 4.89 18.43
C GLU A 710 -2.35 5.09 17.02
N VAL A 711 -3.68 5.08 16.87
CA VAL A 711 -4.34 5.41 15.60
C VAL A 711 -4.56 6.91 15.42
N GLY A 712 -4.04 7.75 16.33
CA GLY A 712 -4.08 9.21 16.23
C GLY A 712 -5.40 9.87 16.67
N GLU A 713 -6.21 9.20 17.48
CA GLU A 713 -7.39 9.75 18.15
C GLU A 713 -7.05 10.21 19.57
N THR A 714 -7.46 11.43 19.93
CA THR A 714 -7.07 12.07 21.21
C THR A 714 -8.22 12.27 22.18
N GLY A 715 -9.46 12.15 21.70
CA GLY A 715 -10.68 12.18 22.47
C GLY A 715 -11.29 10.79 22.71
N PRO A 716 -12.50 10.72 23.28
CA PRO A 716 -13.30 9.52 23.26
C PRO A 716 -13.81 9.22 21.85
N ALA A 717 -14.00 7.93 21.54
CA ALA A 717 -14.51 7.49 20.25
C ALA A 717 -15.48 6.31 20.40
N TYR A 718 -16.42 6.19 19.48
CA TYR A 718 -17.19 4.98 19.29
C TYR A 718 -16.47 4.10 18.27
N VAL A 719 -16.05 2.91 18.70
CA VAL A 719 -15.38 1.93 17.83
C VAL A 719 -16.43 0.95 17.34
N TYR A 720 -16.74 1.01 16.05
CA TYR A 720 -17.76 0.21 15.39
C TYR A 720 -17.12 -0.90 14.55
N ASP A 721 -17.42 -2.15 14.85
CA ASP A 721 -17.05 -3.30 14.03
C ASP A 721 -18.04 -3.39 12.85
N HIS A 722 -17.52 -3.10 11.65
CA HIS A 722 -18.33 -2.99 10.44
C HIS A 722 -19.01 -4.30 10.08
N PHE A 723 -18.31 -5.43 10.21
CA PHE A 723 -18.85 -6.74 9.84
C PHE A 723 -19.76 -7.31 10.93
N ALA A 724 -19.49 -7.03 12.21
CA ALA A 724 -20.34 -7.47 13.31
C ALA A 724 -21.57 -6.58 13.54
N GLY A 725 -21.63 -5.39 12.93
CA GLY A 725 -22.77 -4.48 13.05
C GLY A 725 -22.96 -3.88 14.45
N ARG A 726 -21.90 -3.83 15.26
CA ARG A 726 -21.95 -3.40 16.66
C ARG A 726 -20.66 -2.69 17.07
N GLY A 727 -20.72 -1.88 18.12
CA GLY A 727 -19.55 -1.16 18.60
C GLY A 727 -19.61 -0.86 20.09
N ALA A 728 -18.55 -0.21 20.57
CA ALA A 728 -18.41 0.19 21.97
C ALA A 728 -17.83 1.60 22.07
N LEU A 729 -18.26 2.33 23.11
CA LEU A 729 -17.65 3.60 23.47
C LEU A 729 -16.31 3.34 24.17
N VAL A 730 -15.24 3.91 23.62
CA VAL A 730 -13.89 3.87 24.18
C VAL A 730 -13.55 5.25 24.70
N GLY A 731 -13.24 5.34 25.99
CA GLY A 731 -12.84 6.59 26.62
C GLY A 731 -11.50 7.11 26.11
N LYS A 732 -11.23 8.41 26.31
CA LYS A 732 -9.94 9.03 25.98
C LYS A 732 -8.76 8.24 26.56
N GLY A 733 -7.78 7.93 25.72
CA GLY A 733 -6.59 7.14 26.09
C GLY A 733 -6.85 5.64 26.28
N GLY A 734 -8.09 5.18 26.08
CA GLY A 734 -8.44 3.76 26.05
C GLY A 734 -7.98 3.08 24.76
N GLY A 735 -8.30 1.79 24.65
CA GLY A 735 -7.97 0.98 23.50
C GLY A 735 -8.99 -0.13 23.27
N VAL A 736 -8.74 -0.87 22.19
CA VAL A 736 -9.53 -2.00 21.72
C VAL A 736 -8.67 -3.23 21.81
N SER A 737 -9.25 -4.34 22.28
CA SER A 737 -8.64 -5.66 22.24
C SER A 737 -9.65 -6.66 21.73
N ALA A 738 -9.24 -7.49 20.77
CA ALA A 738 -10.07 -8.54 20.20
C ALA A 738 -9.22 -9.69 19.69
N THR A 739 -9.75 -10.91 19.72
CA THR A 739 -9.19 -12.02 18.96
C THR A 739 -9.66 -11.89 17.51
N VAL A 740 -8.73 -11.76 16.57
CA VAL A 740 -8.98 -11.56 15.14
C VAL A 740 -8.70 -12.84 14.35
N GLY A 741 -9.44 -13.04 13.27
CA GLY A 741 -9.29 -14.15 12.34
C GLY A 741 -8.72 -13.72 10.99
N SER A 742 -9.40 -14.07 9.90
CA SER A 742 -9.00 -13.71 8.53
C SER A 742 -9.09 -12.21 8.21
N GLY A 743 -9.89 -11.45 8.97
CA GLY A 743 -10.00 -10.00 8.85
C GLY A 743 -11.08 -9.42 9.76
N THR A 744 -10.78 -8.34 10.44
CA THR A 744 -11.71 -7.53 11.24
C THR A 744 -11.53 -6.07 10.86
N TYR A 745 -12.64 -5.34 10.73
CA TYR A 745 -12.65 -3.96 10.25
C TYR A 745 -13.43 -3.06 11.20
N TRP A 746 -12.73 -2.07 11.77
CA TRP A 746 -13.32 -1.10 12.67
C TRP A 746 -13.33 0.31 12.09
N ILE A 747 -14.42 1.02 12.32
CA ILE A 747 -14.52 2.48 12.17
C ILE A 747 -14.40 3.09 13.57
N VAL A 748 -13.36 3.87 13.79
CA VAL A 748 -13.17 4.67 15.02
C VAL A 748 -13.75 6.05 14.74
N ALA A 749 -14.97 6.28 15.21
CA ALA A 749 -15.68 7.53 15.03
C ALA A 749 -15.50 8.42 16.28
N PRO A 750 -14.91 9.62 16.16
CA PRO A 750 -14.76 10.53 17.29
C PRO A 750 -16.13 10.92 17.87
N VAL A 751 -16.21 11.03 19.19
CA VAL A 751 -17.39 11.56 19.88
C VAL A 751 -17.15 13.05 20.11
N GLY A 752 -17.85 13.87 19.31
CA GLY A 752 -17.75 15.32 19.38
C GLY A 752 -18.55 15.94 20.53
N PRO A 753 -18.62 17.29 20.61
CA PRO A 753 -19.34 18.01 21.66
C PRO A 753 -20.82 17.64 21.84
N SER A 754 -21.51 17.20 20.78
CA SER A 754 -22.89 16.72 20.84
C SER A 754 -23.06 15.40 21.62
N GLY A 755 -21.96 14.64 21.81
CA GLY A 755 -22.00 13.27 22.32
C GLY A 755 -22.39 12.22 21.26
N ILE A 756 -22.63 12.64 20.01
CA ILE A 756 -22.91 11.77 18.87
C ILE A 756 -21.59 11.38 18.20
N ALA A 757 -21.46 10.10 17.83
CA ALA A 757 -20.45 9.64 16.87
C ALA A 757 -21.15 9.25 15.57
N PHE A 758 -21.10 10.14 14.59
CA PHE A 758 -21.77 9.95 13.30
C PHE A 758 -20.94 9.00 12.42
N LEU A 759 -21.42 7.80 12.11
CA LEU A 759 -20.66 6.77 11.38
C LEU A 759 -20.74 6.92 9.83
N GLY A 760 -21.69 7.72 9.34
CA GLY A 760 -21.82 8.07 7.92
C GLY A 760 -22.67 7.10 7.09
N ASP A 761 -22.34 6.94 5.80
CA ASP A 761 -23.05 6.08 4.83
C ASP A 761 -22.87 4.59 5.16
N ALA A 762 -23.93 3.94 5.64
CA ALA A 762 -23.88 2.56 6.14
C ALA A 762 -23.52 1.53 5.05
N ASP A 763 -23.65 1.90 3.77
CA ASP A 763 -23.36 1.03 2.64
C ASP A 763 -21.93 1.17 2.10
N LYS A 764 -21.09 2.04 2.69
CA LYS A 764 -19.71 2.25 2.24
C LYS A 764 -18.70 1.68 3.22
N PHE A 765 -17.58 1.16 2.72
CA PHE A 765 -16.45 0.82 3.57
C PHE A 765 -15.80 2.06 4.17
N VAL A 766 -15.73 3.15 3.40
CA VAL A 766 -15.12 4.42 3.84
C VAL A 766 -16.18 5.53 3.86
N PRO A 767 -17.15 5.48 4.79
CA PRO A 767 -18.34 6.32 4.79
C PRO A 767 -18.07 7.84 4.78
N HIS A 768 -16.93 8.26 5.34
CA HIS A 768 -16.54 9.67 5.45
C HIS A 768 -15.63 10.17 4.32
N GLY A 769 -15.42 9.36 3.27
CA GLY A 769 -14.65 9.83 2.12
C GLY A 769 -15.29 11.08 1.50
N ASP A 770 -14.46 12.00 1.02
CA ASP A 770 -14.84 13.36 0.60
C ASP A 770 -15.88 13.40 -0.51
N LYS A 771 -15.97 12.33 -1.30
CA LYS A 771 -16.94 12.17 -2.38
C LYS A 771 -18.34 11.78 -1.90
N ARG A 772 -18.50 11.45 -0.61
CA ARG A 772 -19.79 11.17 0.03
C ARG A 772 -20.12 12.17 1.13
N VAL A 773 -19.21 12.43 2.06
CA VAL A 773 -19.40 13.41 3.14
C VAL A 773 -18.52 14.62 2.86
N GLU A 774 -19.10 15.64 2.22
CA GLU A 774 -18.35 16.84 1.80
C GLU A 774 -18.00 17.75 2.98
N HIS A 775 -18.92 17.83 3.95
CA HIS A 775 -18.75 18.64 5.15
C HIS A 775 -19.28 17.89 6.37
N LEU A 776 -18.52 17.94 7.45
CA LEU A 776 -18.93 17.46 8.75
C LEU A 776 -18.31 18.31 9.86
N SER A 777 -19.11 18.70 10.83
CA SER A 777 -18.68 19.37 12.05
C SER A 777 -19.59 19.00 13.22
N ASP A 778 -19.10 19.20 14.44
CA ASP A 778 -19.88 19.06 15.66
C ASP A 778 -19.61 20.25 16.59
N ASP A 779 -20.62 21.08 16.81
CA ASP A 779 -20.59 22.25 17.70
C ASP A 779 -21.53 22.11 18.91
N GLY A 780 -21.94 20.88 19.22
CA GLY A 780 -23.06 20.55 20.10
C GLY A 780 -24.24 19.98 19.32
N MET A 781 -24.28 20.22 18.01
CA MET A 781 -25.10 19.53 17.02
C MET A 781 -24.18 19.00 15.91
N VAL A 782 -24.51 17.84 15.34
CA VAL A 782 -23.76 17.33 14.18
C VAL A 782 -24.35 17.94 12.91
N HIS A 783 -23.51 18.59 12.11
CA HIS A 783 -23.88 19.15 10.82
C HIS A 783 -23.17 18.38 9.70
N ALA A 784 -23.93 17.69 8.85
CA ALA A 784 -23.39 16.88 7.76
C ALA A 784 -23.96 17.31 6.41
N THR A 785 -23.10 17.45 5.40
CA THR A 785 -23.49 17.61 3.99
C THR A 785 -23.12 16.34 3.24
N ILE A 786 -24.13 15.67 2.70
CA ILE A 786 -24.01 14.42 1.97
C ILE A 786 -24.15 14.70 0.49
N ALA A 787 -23.14 14.31 -0.30
CA ALA A 787 -23.17 14.36 -1.74
C ALA A 787 -23.82 13.09 -2.31
N PHE A 788 -24.54 13.26 -3.41
CA PHE A 788 -25.20 12.20 -4.16
C PHE A 788 -24.68 12.18 -5.60
N ALA A 789 -24.80 11.02 -6.25
CA ALA A 789 -24.82 10.96 -7.70
C ALA A 789 -26.15 11.52 -8.23
N ALA A 790 -26.15 12.05 -9.45
CA ALA A 790 -27.36 12.54 -10.09
C ALA A 790 -28.43 11.43 -10.18
N GLY A 791 -29.61 11.69 -9.62
CA GLY A 791 -30.71 10.71 -9.57
C GLY A 791 -30.50 9.54 -8.60
N GLU A 792 -29.49 9.59 -7.74
CA GLU A 792 -29.29 8.59 -6.69
C GLU A 792 -30.49 8.54 -5.72
N GLY A 793 -30.88 7.33 -5.35
CA GLY A 793 -31.93 7.10 -4.38
C GLY A 793 -31.54 7.50 -2.94
N PRO A 794 -32.42 7.26 -1.96
CA PRO A 794 -32.09 7.58 -0.57
C PRO A 794 -30.88 6.81 -0.05
N VAL A 795 -29.97 7.50 0.64
CA VAL A 795 -28.80 6.93 1.32
C VAL A 795 -29.14 6.67 2.79
N THR A 796 -28.71 5.53 3.34
CA THR A 796 -28.89 5.20 4.76
C THR A 796 -27.70 5.68 5.57
N LEU A 797 -27.93 6.59 6.51
CA LEU A 797 -26.93 7.07 7.44
C LEU A 797 -27.11 6.43 8.80
N HIS A 798 -26.01 6.24 9.51
CA HIS A 798 -26.03 5.66 10.86
C HIS A 798 -25.00 6.29 11.80
N GLY A 799 -25.13 5.99 13.08
CA GLY A 799 -24.19 6.46 14.10
C GLY A 799 -24.56 5.99 15.49
N TYR A 800 -23.69 6.34 16.44
CA TYR A 800 -23.92 6.16 17.86
C TYR A 800 -24.44 7.46 18.48
N ALA A 801 -25.43 7.33 19.37
CA ALA A 801 -25.88 8.43 20.22
C ALA A 801 -26.37 7.90 21.58
N PRO A 802 -26.08 8.58 22.71
CA PRO A 802 -26.54 8.15 24.03
C PRO A 802 -28.08 8.05 24.16
N ARG A 803 -28.80 8.86 23.38
CA ARG A 803 -30.25 8.94 23.27
C ARG A 803 -30.65 9.03 21.81
N LYS A 804 -31.93 8.80 21.52
CA LYS A 804 -32.47 8.92 20.16
C LYS A 804 -32.29 10.38 19.68
N PRO A 805 -31.47 10.65 18.66
CA PRO A 805 -31.29 12.00 18.17
C PRO A 805 -32.53 12.44 17.37
N ALA A 806 -32.76 13.75 17.29
CA ALA A 806 -33.66 14.32 16.30
C ALA A 806 -32.85 14.74 15.06
N VAL A 807 -33.44 14.57 13.88
CA VAL A 807 -32.81 14.88 12.60
C VAL A 807 -33.67 15.87 11.84
N THR A 808 -33.04 16.93 11.34
CA THR A 808 -33.67 17.89 10.43
C THR A 808 -32.82 18.03 9.17
N ALA A 809 -33.46 18.29 8.03
CA ALA A 809 -32.78 18.57 6.77
C ALA A 809 -33.04 20.03 6.38
N THR A 810 -32.00 20.76 6.06
CA THR A 810 -32.08 22.13 5.51
C THR A 810 -32.09 22.11 3.97
N THR A 811 -31.41 21.12 3.39
CA THR A 811 -31.49 20.78 1.96
C THR A 811 -31.80 19.29 1.83
N GLY A 812 -32.66 18.93 0.88
CA GLY A 812 -33.13 17.56 0.69
C GLY A 812 -34.18 17.16 1.73
N SER A 813 -34.22 15.87 2.07
CA SER A 813 -35.13 15.37 3.12
C SER A 813 -34.45 14.32 3.98
N ALA A 814 -34.87 14.23 5.25
CA ALA A 814 -34.49 13.18 6.17
C ALA A 814 -35.72 12.40 6.61
N GLY A 815 -35.63 11.07 6.55
CA GLY A 815 -36.65 10.15 7.02
C GLY A 815 -36.66 10.01 8.54
N ALA A 816 -37.60 9.21 9.04
CA ALA A 816 -37.70 8.93 10.47
C ALA A 816 -36.45 8.22 11.01
N VAL A 817 -36.04 8.61 12.22
CA VAL A 817 -34.93 7.97 12.94
C VAL A 817 -35.41 6.66 13.59
N ALA A 818 -34.80 5.55 13.18
CA ALA A 818 -34.82 4.30 13.92
C ALA A 818 -33.69 4.31 14.96
N TYR A 819 -33.95 3.80 16.16
CA TYR A 819 -32.99 3.83 17.26
C TYR A 819 -33.07 2.56 18.10
N ASP A 820 -31.94 1.88 18.22
CA ASP A 820 -31.75 0.77 19.15
C ASP A 820 -31.22 1.31 20.47
N SER A 821 -32.09 1.34 21.48
CA SER A 821 -31.73 1.85 22.81
C SER A 821 -30.70 0.99 23.56
N SER A 822 -30.52 -0.27 23.17
CA SER A 822 -29.56 -1.20 23.78
C SER A 822 -28.17 -1.03 23.19
N ALA A 823 -28.06 -1.02 21.86
CA ALA A 823 -26.82 -0.80 21.14
C ALA A 823 -26.41 0.68 21.07
N LYS A 824 -27.36 1.60 21.37
CA LYS A 824 -27.20 3.05 21.24
C LYS A 824 -26.91 3.50 19.81
N LEU A 825 -27.42 2.73 18.84
CA LEU A 825 -27.24 2.98 17.42
C LEU A 825 -28.51 3.59 16.83
N PHE A 826 -28.36 4.60 15.99
CA PHE A 826 -29.45 5.15 15.18
C PHE A 826 -29.20 4.91 13.70
N THR A 827 -30.28 4.86 12.93
CA THR A 827 -30.27 4.89 11.47
C THR A 827 -31.37 5.81 10.96
N PHE A 828 -31.12 6.47 9.83
CA PHE A 828 -32.14 7.24 9.10
C PHE A 828 -31.76 7.32 7.62
N ARG A 829 -32.75 7.58 6.76
CA ARG A 829 -32.52 7.76 5.32
C ARG A 829 -32.49 9.24 4.97
N VAL A 830 -31.61 9.61 4.04
CA VAL A 830 -31.55 10.95 3.47
C VAL A 830 -31.75 10.89 1.97
N THR A 831 -32.43 11.89 1.42
CA THR A 831 -32.62 12.04 -0.03
C THR A 831 -32.10 13.40 -0.46
N ALA A 832 -31.43 13.43 -1.61
CA ALA A 832 -30.89 14.64 -2.19
C ALA A 832 -31.98 15.72 -2.40
N GLY A 833 -31.60 16.98 -2.22
CA GLY A 833 -32.33 18.15 -2.66
C GLY A 833 -31.61 18.85 -3.79
N GLU A 834 -31.62 20.18 -3.77
CA GLU A 834 -30.94 21.00 -4.77
C GLU A 834 -29.42 20.71 -4.83
N GLY A 835 -28.90 20.56 -6.05
CA GLY A 835 -27.48 20.34 -6.31
C GLY A 835 -26.97 18.96 -5.92
N ASP A 836 -27.82 17.92 -5.94
CA ASP A 836 -27.49 16.54 -5.57
C ASP A 836 -26.87 16.41 -4.17
N ARG A 837 -27.40 17.20 -3.24
CA ARG A 837 -26.91 17.29 -1.85
C ARG A 837 -28.04 17.19 -0.84
N ALA A 838 -27.74 16.63 0.33
CA ALA A 838 -28.58 16.74 1.52
C ALA A 838 -27.76 17.33 2.67
N ALA A 839 -28.28 18.37 3.31
CA ALA A 839 -27.66 19.00 4.46
C ALA A 839 -28.51 18.71 5.70
N VAL A 840 -27.98 17.91 6.62
CA VAL A 840 -28.70 17.44 7.81
C VAL A 840 -28.05 17.93 9.09
N THR A 841 -28.89 18.19 10.09
CA THR A 841 -28.48 18.53 11.45
C THR A 841 -29.07 17.51 12.41
N LEU A 842 -28.20 16.91 13.23
CA LEU A 842 -28.58 15.97 14.28
C LEU A 842 -28.46 16.68 15.64
N THR A 843 -29.53 16.65 16.42
CA THR A 843 -29.55 17.19 17.79
C THR A 843 -29.64 16.04 18.81
N PRO A 844 -28.85 16.06 19.89
CA PRO A 844 -28.80 15.00 20.92
C PRO A 844 -30.13 14.65 21.62
#